data_AF-A0A3A3FTG3-F1
#
_entry.id   AF-A0A3A3FTG3-F1
#
_cell.length_a   1.000
_cell.length_b   1.000
_cell.length_c   1.000
_cell.angle_alpha   90.00
_cell.angle_beta   90.00
_cell.angle_gamma   90.00
#
_symmetry.space_group_name_H-M   'P 1'
#
loop_
_entity.id
_entity.type
_entity.pdbx_description
1 polymer ?
#
loop_
_entity_poly.entity_id
_entity_poly.type
_entity_poly.pdbx_seq_one_letter_code
_entity_poly.pdbx_strand_id
1 'polypeptide(L)'
;MPVFIGLLAFTGFTGGAILNPLNVDWILSAGGDSLQHYIGWNFFRNEPFFQYPFGKTYGFGETLSSSIVFSDSIPIFAFVFRIFSGLLPQQFQYFGLWICACFILQSIFAWRLLSRFTNDVFLLCLSTSFFALAPMMLWRLSVHAALAGHWVILAALDVYFDERAKKRHWALLTGLTCLIHAYLLAMVGAIWLTDLIRRVVARKMRASSGLAELALIFLVIGVVATSAGYFMLGASPTQAGFGYFRLNLLEPIRPSLDWPIFGDTSLPHGDYEGFTYLGPGLWLLCVLAAVLWFKGKREGKLADGIVPLCILGIGFLLFALSNQVAFGPRELFAYSYPAFLEPFTGTFRASGRFAWPVVYMLLLALFAVYLKSMPRNAAIAILTLLFVVQAIDLSDESGRLRQRWSTNWKTPLASPFWDEVPKLYRRIAFVTPGFLTPNYGPLALLASDNRMSVNGGYFARIDPIKLSSAKEELRAAMEAGRFRSDTLYVFNDRALWAEAVDNFNQDGFIGSVDQLNIVAPGYRGCLTACGLKDPEPPQRYELDSVLEFGSGGGIEQYAREGWHMPEGDGRWTDGNKAKVSMTLNSSDAESYKLQLKFLPFVATPHPTQRVTVLVNGHLSAKWELSNANEAIKNIHVDGASIRSRNGKVSIVFSLPDAASPRSVAFNEDERAIGIFVKSMKLSVASTELASQINK
;
A
#
# COMPACT_ATOMS: atom_id res chain seq x y z
N MET A 1 22.53 -26.12 17.33
CA MET A 1 21.14 -26.61 17.38
C MET A 1 20.11 -25.59 16.87
N PRO A 2 19.93 -24.38 17.43
CA PRO A 2 18.86 -23.48 16.99
C PRO A 2 18.94 -23.05 15.52
N VAL A 3 20.15 -22.87 14.97
CA VAL A 3 20.36 -22.59 13.54
C VAL A 3 19.81 -23.72 12.67
N PHE A 4 20.05 -24.97 13.06
CA PHE A 4 19.55 -26.14 12.33
C PHE A 4 18.03 -26.22 12.37
N ILE A 5 17.40 -25.91 13.51
CA ILE A 5 15.93 -25.84 13.63
C ILE A 5 15.38 -24.78 12.68
N GLY A 6 15.96 -23.59 12.66
CA GLY A 6 15.53 -22.51 11.75
C GLY A 6 15.67 -22.90 10.28
N LEU A 7 16.80 -23.50 9.89
CA LEU A 7 17.00 -24.00 8.53
C LEU A 7 15.98 -25.09 8.17
N LEU A 8 15.75 -26.05 9.08
CA LEU A 8 14.84 -27.17 8.83
C LEU A 8 13.38 -26.70 8.76
N ALA A 9 12.97 -25.77 9.63
CA ALA A 9 11.66 -25.12 9.57
C ALA A 9 11.50 -24.30 8.28
N PHE A 10 12.53 -23.55 7.88
CA PHE A 10 12.54 -22.81 6.62
C PHE A 10 12.39 -23.74 5.41
N THR A 11 13.21 -24.78 5.29
CA THR A 11 13.13 -25.74 4.16
C THR A 11 11.84 -26.55 4.21
N GLY A 12 11.39 -26.90 5.41
CA GLY A 12 10.17 -27.67 5.69
C GLY A 12 8.89 -26.88 5.45
N PHE A 13 8.91 -25.55 5.55
CA PHE A 13 7.75 -24.71 5.26
C PHE A 13 7.77 -24.11 3.85
N THR A 14 8.94 -23.70 3.34
CA THR A 14 9.06 -22.98 2.06
C THR A 14 9.47 -23.85 0.88
N GLY A 15 10.06 -25.02 1.13
CA GLY A 15 10.67 -25.84 0.09
C GLY A 15 12.00 -25.33 -0.43
N GLY A 16 12.49 -24.17 0.04
CA GLY A 16 13.81 -23.65 -0.30
C GLY A 16 13.96 -23.03 -1.68
N ALA A 17 12.96 -23.11 -2.56
CA ALA A 17 13.01 -22.56 -3.92
C ALA A 17 13.35 -21.07 -3.97
N ILE A 18 12.88 -20.31 -2.97
CA ILE A 18 13.13 -18.87 -2.84
C ILE A 18 14.58 -18.51 -2.45
N LEU A 19 15.41 -19.48 -2.04
CA LEU A 19 16.83 -19.21 -1.74
C LEU A 19 17.65 -18.89 -2.99
N ASN A 20 17.22 -19.34 -4.16
CA ASN A 20 17.92 -19.03 -5.40
C ASN A 20 17.79 -17.52 -5.69
N PRO A 21 18.88 -16.73 -5.61
CA PRO A 21 18.81 -15.29 -5.80
C PRO A 21 18.50 -14.90 -7.25
N LEU A 22 18.63 -15.83 -8.20
CA LEU A 22 18.31 -15.60 -9.61
C LEU A 22 16.82 -15.85 -9.93
N ASN A 23 16.11 -16.54 -9.04
CA ASN A 23 14.68 -16.81 -9.23
C ASN A 23 13.87 -15.60 -8.74
N VAL A 24 13.47 -14.75 -9.68
CA VAL A 24 12.60 -13.58 -9.44
C VAL A 24 11.17 -13.83 -9.89
N ASP A 25 10.91 -14.91 -10.61
CA ASP A 25 9.61 -15.22 -11.22
C ASP A 25 8.47 -15.30 -10.21
N TRP A 26 8.74 -15.83 -9.02
CA TRP A 26 7.74 -15.90 -7.97
C TRP A 26 7.35 -14.52 -7.43
N ILE A 27 8.26 -13.54 -7.50
CA ILE A 27 8.01 -12.16 -7.10
C ILE A 27 7.18 -11.46 -8.19
N LEU A 28 7.60 -11.63 -9.45
CA LEU A 28 6.97 -11.00 -10.60
C LEU A 28 5.55 -11.55 -10.85
N SER A 29 5.35 -12.85 -10.66
CA SER A 29 4.04 -13.51 -10.74
C SER A 29 3.12 -13.15 -9.57
N ALA A 30 3.69 -12.93 -8.39
CA ALA A 30 2.93 -12.57 -7.19
C ALA A 30 2.29 -11.17 -7.28
N GLY A 31 2.94 -10.22 -7.96
CA GLY A 31 2.49 -8.82 -7.99
C GLY A 31 2.50 -8.15 -6.60
N GLY A 32 1.71 -7.09 -6.45
CA GLY A 32 1.46 -6.40 -5.17
C GLY A 32 2.74 -5.95 -4.45
N ASP A 33 2.78 -6.16 -3.14
CA ASP A 33 3.87 -5.75 -2.23
C ASP A 33 5.20 -6.42 -2.60
N SER A 34 5.20 -7.72 -2.89
CA SER A 34 6.44 -8.44 -3.24
C SER A 34 7.12 -7.82 -4.46
N LEU A 35 6.32 -7.48 -5.49
CA LEU A 35 6.80 -6.79 -6.67
C LEU A 35 7.31 -5.38 -6.35
N GLN A 36 6.60 -4.62 -5.52
CA GLN A 36 7.03 -3.30 -5.08
C GLN A 36 8.42 -3.35 -4.43
N HIS A 37 8.65 -4.32 -3.53
CA HIS A 37 9.91 -4.44 -2.82
C HIS A 37 11.06 -4.72 -3.77
N TYR A 38 10.86 -5.63 -4.72
CA TYR A 38 11.87 -6.01 -5.71
C TYR A 38 12.17 -4.89 -6.69
N ILE A 39 11.15 -4.22 -7.22
CA ILE A 39 11.32 -3.05 -8.10
C ILE A 39 12.07 -1.94 -7.35
N GLY A 40 11.68 -1.64 -6.11
CA GLY A 40 12.38 -0.66 -5.27
C GLY A 40 13.86 -0.98 -5.09
N TRP A 41 14.18 -2.26 -4.82
CA TRP A 41 15.56 -2.75 -4.78
C TRP A 41 16.28 -2.60 -6.13
N ASN A 42 15.64 -3.01 -7.24
CA ASN A 42 16.27 -3.01 -8.55
C ASN A 42 16.60 -1.59 -9.06
N PHE A 43 15.76 -0.60 -8.73
CA PHE A 43 16.12 0.80 -8.95
C PHE A 43 17.26 1.25 -8.02
N PHE A 44 17.14 0.96 -6.72
CA PHE A 44 18.10 1.41 -5.71
C PHE A 44 19.54 0.95 -5.95
N ARG A 45 19.73 -0.29 -6.42
CA ARG A 45 21.06 -0.82 -6.74
C ARG A 45 21.76 -0.07 -7.89
N ASN A 46 20.99 0.62 -8.73
CA ASN A 46 21.48 1.39 -9.88
C ASN A 46 21.68 2.88 -9.58
N GLU A 47 21.31 3.34 -8.38
CA GLU A 47 21.49 4.74 -7.97
C GLU A 47 22.97 5.08 -7.70
N PRO A 48 23.39 6.35 -7.88
CA PRO A 48 24.74 6.80 -7.56
C PRO A 48 25.16 6.42 -6.15
N PHE A 49 26.30 5.74 -6.02
CA PHE A 49 26.76 5.21 -4.73
C PHE A 49 26.97 6.32 -3.68
N PHE A 50 27.65 7.40 -4.09
CA PHE A 50 27.88 8.57 -3.25
C PHE A 50 26.70 9.53 -3.33
N GLN A 51 25.65 9.23 -2.56
CA GLN A 51 24.48 10.09 -2.41
C GLN A 51 24.05 10.18 -0.95
N TYR A 52 23.37 11.26 -0.59
CA TYR A 52 22.73 11.41 0.71
C TYR A 52 21.28 11.89 0.56
N PRO A 53 20.32 11.30 1.30
CA PRO A 53 20.42 10.08 2.12
C PRO A 53 20.92 8.85 1.34
N PHE A 54 21.61 7.92 2.01
CA PHE A 54 22.14 6.72 1.36
C PHE A 54 21.04 5.84 0.78
N GLY A 55 19.85 5.85 1.39
CA GLY A 55 18.66 5.13 0.92
C GLY A 55 17.82 5.84 -0.14
N LYS A 56 18.27 6.98 -0.69
CA LYS A 56 17.54 7.70 -1.74
C LYS A 56 17.39 6.85 -3.01
N THR A 57 16.19 6.87 -3.60
CA THR A 57 15.88 6.21 -4.87
C THR A 57 15.17 7.19 -5.80
N TYR A 58 15.91 7.75 -6.76
CA TYR A 58 15.42 8.76 -7.69
C TYR A 58 14.74 8.14 -8.91
N GLY A 59 15.33 7.11 -9.52
CA GLY A 59 14.80 6.49 -10.74
C GLY A 59 13.41 5.85 -10.55
N PHE A 60 13.07 5.45 -9.32
CA PHE A 60 11.74 4.95 -8.97
C PHE A 60 10.87 6.06 -8.39
N GLY A 61 10.05 6.67 -9.25
CA GLY A 61 9.26 7.85 -8.91
C GLY A 61 10.04 9.14 -9.08
N GLU A 62 10.67 9.36 -10.23
CA GLU A 62 11.54 10.51 -10.56
C GLU A 62 11.01 11.86 -10.05
N THR A 63 9.75 12.16 -10.32
CA THR A 63 9.08 13.42 -9.92
C THR A 63 8.52 13.37 -8.50
N LEU A 64 8.26 12.17 -7.98
CA LEU A 64 7.69 11.95 -6.64
C LEU A 64 8.80 11.88 -5.57
N SER A 65 10.02 11.51 -5.97
CA SER A 65 11.24 11.29 -5.19
C SER A 65 11.02 10.50 -3.91
N SER A 66 11.50 9.25 -3.86
CA SER A 66 11.31 8.35 -2.71
C SER A 66 12.63 7.83 -2.14
N SER A 67 12.53 6.90 -1.20
CA SER A 67 13.65 6.18 -0.62
C SER A 67 13.32 4.70 -0.44
N ILE A 68 14.35 3.90 -0.26
CA ILE A 68 14.29 2.44 -0.09
C ILE A 68 13.39 1.99 1.08
N VAL A 69 13.13 2.88 2.04
CA VAL A 69 12.23 2.60 3.17
C VAL A 69 10.75 2.61 2.78
N PHE A 70 10.38 3.33 1.72
CA PHE A 70 8.99 3.48 1.28
C PHE A 70 8.59 2.49 0.19
N SER A 71 9.55 1.72 -0.34
CA SER A 71 9.32 0.53 -1.14
C SER A 71 9.40 -0.75 -0.30
N ASP A 72 9.51 -0.65 1.03
CA ASP A 72 9.63 -1.78 1.98
C ASP A 72 10.68 -2.84 1.56
N SER A 73 11.78 -2.38 0.96
CA SER A 73 12.82 -3.25 0.40
C SER A 73 13.86 -3.71 1.42
N ILE A 74 13.58 -3.66 2.73
CA ILE A 74 14.48 -4.14 3.80
C ILE A 74 15.87 -3.45 3.72
N PRO A 75 15.99 -2.17 4.11
CA PRO A 75 17.21 -1.37 3.98
C PRO A 75 18.49 -2.05 4.46
N ILE A 76 18.44 -2.83 5.55
CA ILE A 76 19.62 -3.55 6.07
C ILE A 76 20.22 -4.51 5.04
N PHE A 77 19.41 -5.24 4.28
CA PHE A 77 19.88 -6.13 3.22
C PHE A 77 20.20 -5.35 1.96
N ALA A 78 19.36 -4.37 1.60
CA ALA A 78 19.58 -3.51 0.44
C ALA A 78 20.96 -2.83 0.50
N PHE A 79 21.36 -2.28 1.64
CA PHE A 79 22.66 -1.63 1.79
C PHE A 79 23.83 -2.60 1.67
N VAL A 80 23.72 -3.80 2.26
CA VAL A 80 24.76 -4.83 2.16
C VAL A 80 24.94 -5.26 0.70
N PHE A 81 23.86 -5.60 0.01
CA PHE A 81 23.95 -6.08 -1.38
C PHE A 81 24.27 -4.97 -2.38
N ARG A 82 23.94 -3.71 -2.07
CA ARG A 82 24.30 -2.57 -2.93
C ARG A 82 25.81 -2.40 -3.04
N ILE A 83 26.58 -2.71 -2.00
CA ILE A 83 28.05 -2.68 -2.05
C ILE A 83 28.58 -3.60 -3.15
N PHE A 84 27.88 -4.71 -3.41
CA PHE A 84 28.25 -5.71 -4.41
C PHE A 84 27.52 -5.56 -5.74
N SER A 85 26.76 -4.47 -5.95
CA SER A 85 25.82 -4.36 -7.09
C SER A 85 26.46 -4.55 -8.46
N GLY A 86 27.74 -4.18 -8.62
CA GLY A 86 28.52 -4.38 -9.85
C GLY A 86 28.95 -5.82 -10.12
N LEU A 87 28.92 -6.71 -9.12
CA LEU A 87 29.19 -8.15 -9.25
C LEU A 87 27.91 -8.99 -9.37
N LEU A 88 26.78 -8.42 -8.94
CA LEU A 88 25.50 -9.11 -8.95
C LEU A 88 24.92 -9.13 -10.37
N PRO A 89 24.29 -10.24 -10.80
CA PRO A 89 23.59 -10.30 -12.08
C PRO A 89 22.44 -9.28 -12.14
N GLN A 90 21.94 -9.01 -13.35
CA GLN A 90 20.85 -8.06 -13.56
C GLN A 90 19.61 -8.49 -12.75
N GLN A 91 19.20 -9.75 -12.87
CA GLN A 91 18.18 -10.36 -12.02
C GLN A 91 18.82 -10.86 -10.72
N PHE A 92 18.49 -10.21 -9.60
CA PHE A 92 18.99 -10.61 -8.29
C PHE A 92 18.03 -10.22 -7.17
N GLN A 93 17.61 -11.19 -6.37
CA GLN A 93 16.79 -11.00 -5.17
C GLN A 93 17.47 -11.55 -3.90
N TYR A 94 17.28 -10.85 -2.77
CA TYR A 94 17.71 -11.29 -1.45
C TYR A 94 16.55 -11.59 -0.48
N PHE A 95 15.30 -11.47 -0.92
CA PHE A 95 14.13 -11.66 -0.06
C PHE A 95 14.05 -13.08 0.50
N GLY A 96 14.42 -14.09 -0.29
CA GLY A 96 14.52 -15.46 0.21
C GLY A 96 15.64 -15.65 1.24
N LEU A 97 16.78 -14.98 1.06
CA LEU A 97 17.87 -14.97 2.05
C LEU A 97 17.43 -14.29 3.35
N TRP A 98 16.70 -13.18 3.25
CA TRP A 98 16.11 -12.49 4.39
C TRP A 98 15.13 -13.39 5.15
N ILE A 99 14.21 -14.05 4.44
CA ILE A 99 13.25 -14.98 5.04
C ILE A 99 14.00 -16.11 5.77
N CYS A 100 15.00 -16.73 5.14
CA CYS A 100 15.81 -17.75 5.78
C CYS A 100 16.51 -17.23 7.05
N ALA A 101 17.07 -16.03 7.00
CA ALA A 101 17.67 -15.37 8.16
C ALA A 101 16.63 -15.13 9.28
N CYS A 102 15.40 -14.73 8.94
CA CYS A 102 14.32 -14.59 9.91
C CYS A 102 14.02 -15.89 10.64
N PHE A 103 13.90 -17.03 9.95
CA PHE A 103 13.69 -18.34 10.59
C PHE A 103 14.84 -18.74 11.52
N ILE A 104 16.09 -18.51 11.09
CA ILE A 104 17.29 -18.79 11.89
C ILE A 104 17.32 -17.92 13.16
N LEU A 105 17.16 -16.61 13.01
CA LEU A 105 17.23 -15.66 14.11
C LEU A 105 16.04 -15.84 15.07
N GLN A 106 14.84 -16.09 14.55
CA GLN A 106 13.66 -16.44 15.32
C GLN A 106 13.94 -17.66 16.22
N SER A 107 14.56 -18.70 15.65
CA SER A 107 14.93 -19.92 16.38
C SER A 107 16.03 -19.67 17.42
N ILE A 108 17.03 -18.83 17.12
CA ILE A 108 18.11 -18.47 18.05
C ILE A 108 17.56 -17.75 19.28
N PHE A 109 16.75 -16.71 19.09
CA PHE A 109 16.23 -15.93 20.21
C PHE A 109 15.16 -16.68 20.98
N ALA A 110 14.30 -17.47 20.31
CA ALA A 110 13.38 -18.38 20.98
C ALA A 110 14.13 -19.40 21.86
N TRP A 111 15.17 -20.05 21.32
CA TRP A 111 15.99 -20.99 22.08
C TRP A 111 16.62 -20.34 23.32
N ARG A 112 17.20 -19.15 23.18
CA ARG A 112 17.81 -18.40 24.29
C ARG A 112 16.80 -18.09 25.39
N LEU A 113 15.61 -17.64 25.01
CA LEU A 113 14.52 -17.36 25.96
C LEU A 113 14.04 -18.63 26.67
N LEU A 114 13.80 -19.71 25.92
CA LEU A 114 13.30 -20.99 26.45
C LEU A 114 14.33 -21.71 27.33
N SER A 115 15.63 -21.53 27.06
CA SER A 115 16.74 -22.08 27.86
C SER A 115 16.76 -21.56 29.30
N ARG A 116 16.00 -20.51 29.60
CA ARG A 116 15.82 -20.00 30.98
C ARG A 116 14.90 -20.89 31.82
N PHE A 117 14.15 -21.79 31.19
CA PHE A 117 13.14 -22.63 31.87
C PHE A 117 13.51 -24.12 31.87
N THR A 118 14.34 -24.57 30.93
CA THR A 118 14.80 -25.96 30.86
C THR A 118 16.17 -26.05 30.20
N ASN A 119 16.95 -27.07 30.57
CA ASN A 119 18.22 -27.43 29.94
C ASN A 119 18.10 -28.67 29.02
N ASP A 120 16.91 -29.29 28.94
CA ASP A 120 16.70 -30.47 28.11
C ASP A 120 16.64 -30.08 26.63
N VAL A 121 17.59 -30.62 25.85
CA VAL A 121 17.77 -30.29 24.43
C VAL A 121 16.55 -30.67 23.59
N PHE A 122 15.85 -31.76 23.90
CA PHE A 122 14.68 -32.19 23.12
C PHE A 122 13.49 -31.27 23.36
N LEU A 123 13.23 -30.92 24.62
CA LEU A 123 12.19 -29.95 24.97
C LEU A 123 12.48 -28.58 24.36
N LEU A 124 13.75 -28.15 24.34
CA LEU A 124 14.16 -26.91 23.67
C LEU A 124 13.95 -27.00 22.15
N CYS A 125 14.27 -28.13 21.50
CA CYS A 125 14.03 -28.31 20.08
C CYS A 125 12.54 -28.20 19.72
N LEU A 126 11.69 -28.94 20.44
CA LEU A 126 10.24 -28.93 20.22
C LEU A 126 9.65 -27.55 20.46
N SER A 127 9.96 -26.94 21.61
CA SER A 127 9.42 -25.62 21.98
C SER A 127 9.89 -24.53 21.02
N THR A 128 11.17 -24.54 20.60
CA THR A 128 11.71 -23.58 19.62
C THR A 128 11.02 -23.70 18.26
N SER A 129 10.63 -24.92 17.86
CA SER A 129 9.98 -25.16 16.57
C SER A 129 8.61 -24.47 16.47
N PHE A 130 7.85 -24.35 17.58
CA PHE A 130 6.62 -23.55 17.61
C PHE A 130 6.85 -22.06 17.35
N PHE A 131 7.95 -21.49 17.85
CA PHE A 131 8.29 -20.08 17.59
C PHE A 131 8.80 -19.85 16.18
N ALA A 132 9.53 -20.82 15.62
CA ALA A 132 10.02 -20.79 14.24
C ALA A 132 8.88 -20.91 13.22
N LEU A 133 7.80 -21.61 13.57
CA LEU A 133 6.60 -21.81 12.76
C LEU A 133 5.40 -21.00 13.28
N ALA A 134 5.66 -19.87 13.93
CA ALA A 134 4.61 -19.01 14.47
C ALA A 134 3.73 -18.45 13.33
N PRO A 135 2.41 -18.76 13.27
CA PRO A 135 1.59 -18.45 12.09
C PRO A 135 1.62 -16.97 11.70
N MET A 136 1.60 -16.06 12.69
CA MET A 136 1.64 -14.62 12.43
C MET A 136 2.91 -14.11 11.75
N MET A 137 4.03 -14.82 11.94
CA MET A 137 5.25 -14.55 11.18
C MET A 137 5.17 -15.17 9.78
N LEU A 138 4.67 -16.40 9.68
CA LEU A 138 4.57 -17.15 8.42
C LEU A 138 3.68 -16.45 7.38
N TRP A 139 2.60 -15.80 7.83
CA TRP A 139 1.75 -15.00 6.96
C TRP A 139 2.53 -13.88 6.23
N ARG A 140 3.52 -13.27 6.89
CA ARG A 140 4.28 -12.14 6.34
C ARG A 140 5.26 -12.54 5.23
N LEU A 141 5.48 -13.83 5.00
CA LEU A 141 6.41 -14.33 3.99
C LEU A 141 6.00 -14.00 2.54
N SER A 142 4.71 -13.77 2.29
CA SER A 142 4.16 -13.61 0.94
C SER A 142 3.67 -12.20 0.61
N VAL A 143 3.79 -11.29 1.58
CA VAL A 143 3.26 -9.93 1.53
C VAL A 143 4.38 -8.95 1.94
N HIS A 144 4.35 -8.45 3.17
CA HIS A 144 5.34 -7.55 3.76
C HIS A 144 6.56 -8.32 4.30
N ALA A 145 7.48 -8.71 3.40
CA ALA A 145 8.62 -9.55 3.78
C ALA A 145 9.47 -8.97 4.93
N ALA A 146 9.64 -7.65 5.02
CA ALA A 146 10.35 -7.00 6.13
C ALA A 146 9.72 -7.31 7.50
N LEU A 147 8.39 -7.39 7.55
CA LEU A 147 7.64 -7.70 8.78
C LEU A 147 7.80 -9.16 9.23
N ALA A 148 8.32 -10.06 8.40
CA ALA A 148 8.72 -11.40 8.87
C ALA A 148 9.86 -11.35 9.91
N GLY A 149 10.50 -10.18 10.11
CA GLY A 149 11.55 -9.93 11.09
C GLY A 149 11.13 -9.97 12.57
N HIS A 150 10.12 -10.77 12.95
CA HIS A 150 9.62 -10.88 14.32
C HIS A 150 10.70 -11.27 15.35
N TRP A 151 11.80 -11.85 14.90
CA TRP A 151 12.94 -12.20 15.73
C TRP A 151 13.51 -11.01 16.50
N VAL A 152 13.35 -9.76 16.01
CA VAL A 152 13.76 -8.55 16.74
C VAL A 152 12.94 -8.31 18.01
N ILE A 153 11.67 -8.74 18.02
CA ILE A 153 10.81 -8.71 19.21
C ILE A 153 11.32 -9.73 20.22
N LEU A 154 11.65 -10.95 19.79
CA LEU A 154 12.25 -11.97 20.65
C LEU A 154 13.64 -11.54 21.16
N ALA A 155 14.44 -10.89 20.33
CA ALA A 155 15.72 -10.32 20.72
C ALA A 155 15.54 -9.23 21.77
N ALA A 156 14.55 -8.35 21.62
CA ALA A 156 14.23 -7.32 22.60
C ALA A 156 13.82 -7.94 23.95
N LEU A 157 12.99 -8.98 23.94
CA LEU A 157 12.62 -9.72 25.14
C LEU A 157 13.83 -10.42 25.78
N ASP A 158 14.73 -11.02 24.97
CA ASP A 158 15.93 -11.66 25.51
C ASP A 158 16.88 -10.64 26.17
N VAL A 159 17.08 -9.49 25.55
CA VAL A 159 17.86 -8.38 26.12
C VAL A 159 17.18 -7.83 27.39
N TYR A 160 15.85 -7.70 27.40
CA TYR A 160 15.08 -7.26 28.57
C TYR A 160 15.29 -8.14 29.80
N PHE A 161 15.33 -9.46 29.60
CA PHE A 161 15.54 -10.42 30.68
C PHE A 161 17.02 -10.71 30.97
N ASP A 162 17.96 -10.21 30.18
CA ASP A 162 19.39 -10.37 30.43
C ASP A 162 19.92 -9.25 31.33
N GLU A 163 20.25 -9.58 32.59
CA GLU A 163 20.81 -8.61 33.53
C GLU A 163 22.20 -8.07 33.12
N ARG A 164 22.88 -8.75 32.18
CA ARG A 164 24.18 -8.32 31.64
C ARG A 164 24.02 -7.37 30.43
N ALA A 165 22.78 -7.11 30.01
CA ALA A 165 22.49 -6.22 28.90
C ALA A 165 23.00 -4.80 29.16
N LYS A 166 23.89 -4.33 28.28
CA LYS A 166 24.41 -2.96 28.22
C LYS A 166 23.64 -2.12 27.19
N LYS A 167 23.64 -0.79 27.34
CA LYS A 167 23.07 0.19 26.39
C LYS A 167 23.45 -0.02 24.92
N ARG A 168 24.66 -0.55 24.64
CA ARG A 168 25.11 -0.86 23.26
C ARG A 168 24.26 -1.93 22.57
N HIS A 169 23.70 -2.88 23.31
CA HIS A 169 22.84 -3.92 22.72
C HIS A 169 21.51 -3.31 22.30
N TRP A 170 20.94 -2.41 23.11
CA TRP A 170 19.76 -1.64 22.76
C TRP A 170 20.01 -0.69 21.59
N ALA A 171 21.15 0.02 21.56
CA ALA A 171 21.54 0.85 20.43
C ALA A 171 21.69 0.05 19.13
N LEU A 172 22.36 -1.11 19.19
CA LEU A 172 22.50 -1.99 18.03
C LEU A 172 21.14 -2.54 17.57
N LEU A 173 20.32 -3.04 18.50
CA LEU A 173 19.02 -3.64 18.18
C LEU A 173 18.05 -2.61 17.59
N THR A 174 17.94 -1.41 18.18
CA THR A 174 17.08 -0.33 17.66
C THR A 174 17.58 0.20 16.33
N GLY A 175 18.89 0.42 16.17
CA GLY A 175 19.47 0.83 14.89
C GLY A 175 19.23 -0.21 13.78
N LEU A 176 19.41 -1.50 14.08
CA LEU A 176 19.13 -2.58 13.14
C LEU A 176 17.63 -2.66 12.80
N THR A 177 16.76 -2.58 13.81
CA THR A 177 15.31 -2.64 13.61
C THR A 177 14.82 -1.45 12.79
N CYS A 178 15.44 -0.28 12.95
CA CYS A 178 15.19 0.90 12.12
C CYS A 178 15.51 0.66 10.64
N LEU A 179 16.49 -0.18 10.32
CA LEU A 179 16.81 -0.59 8.95
C LEU A 179 15.99 -1.79 8.47
N ILE A 180 15.12 -2.35 9.31
CA ILE A 180 14.21 -3.44 8.95
C ILE A 180 12.83 -2.85 8.67
N HIS A 181 12.17 -2.29 9.68
CA HIS A 181 10.81 -1.77 9.53
C HIS A 181 10.37 -0.87 10.70
N ALA A 182 9.59 0.18 10.41
CA ALA A 182 9.17 1.17 11.42
C ALA A 182 8.22 0.60 12.49
N TYR A 183 7.30 -0.31 12.12
CA TYR A 183 6.41 -0.96 13.10
C TYR A 183 7.18 -1.81 14.11
N LEU A 184 8.16 -2.60 13.64
CA LEU A 184 9.01 -3.39 14.53
C LEU A 184 9.84 -2.48 15.44
N LEU A 185 10.33 -1.34 14.91
CA LEU A 185 11.08 -0.36 15.71
C LEU A 185 10.23 0.21 16.84
N ALA A 186 8.96 0.53 16.58
CA ALA A 186 8.05 1.02 17.61
C ALA A 186 7.85 -0.02 18.72
N MET A 187 7.66 -1.30 18.36
CA MET A 187 7.50 -2.39 19.32
C MET A 187 8.75 -2.61 20.16
N VAL A 188 9.93 -2.72 19.51
CA VAL A 188 11.22 -2.88 20.17
C VAL A 188 11.56 -1.68 21.04
N GLY A 189 11.30 -0.46 20.55
CA GLY A 189 11.51 0.79 21.28
C GLY A 189 10.67 0.88 22.56
N ALA A 190 9.41 0.42 22.53
CA ALA A 190 8.58 0.40 23.72
C ALA A 190 9.02 -0.66 24.76
N ILE A 191 9.50 -1.83 24.31
CA ILE A 191 10.11 -2.84 25.19
C ILE A 191 11.39 -2.27 25.83
N TRP A 192 12.25 -1.63 25.03
CA TRP A 192 13.44 -0.94 25.52
C TRP A 192 13.11 0.14 26.55
N LEU A 193 12.13 1.01 26.26
CA LEU A 193 11.74 2.08 27.18
C LEU A 193 11.22 1.52 28.49
N THR A 194 10.48 0.41 28.43
CA THR A 194 9.99 -0.30 29.61
C THR A 194 11.14 -0.89 30.43
N ASP A 195 12.17 -1.43 29.78
CA ASP A 195 13.40 -1.86 30.46
C ASP A 195 14.14 -0.69 31.12
N LEU A 196 14.30 0.43 30.40
CA LEU A 196 14.96 1.63 30.89
C LEU A 196 14.26 2.17 32.15
N ILE A 197 12.93 2.34 32.08
CA ILE A 197 12.10 2.80 33.20
C ILE A 197 12.22 1.82 34.37
N ARG A 198 12.10 0.51 34.13
CA ARG A 198 12.27 -0.52 35.16
C ARG A 198 13.61 -0.39 35.86
N ARG A 199 14.72 -0.28 35.11
CA ARG A 199 16.08 -0.17 35.68
C ARG A 199 16.26 1.09 36.52
N VAL A 200 15.68 2.23 36.12
CA VAL A 200 15.74 3.49 36.89
C VAL A 200 14.86 3.41 38.14
N VAL A 201 13.61 2.98 38.01
CA VAL A 201 12.65 2.90 39.13
C VAL A 201 13.11 1.90 40.19
N ALA A 202 13.65 0.74 39.77
CA ALA A 202 14.22 -0.25 40.67
C ALA A 202 15.59 0.16 41.25
N ARG A 203 16.07 1.38 40.97
CA ARG A 203 17.37 1.93 41.40
C ARG A 203 18.58 1.07 40.99
N LYS A 204 18.41 0.18 39.99
CA LYS A 204 19.50 -0.58 39.35
C LYS A 204 20.37 0.30 38.43
N MET A 205 19.89 1.50 38.10
CA MET A 205 20.57 2.49 37.27
C MET A 205 20.28 3.92 37.75
N ARG A 206 21.28 4.80 37.69
CA ARG A 206 21.10 6.23 37.99
C ARG A 206 20.28 6.91 36.88
N ALA A 207 19.43 7.88 37.25
CA ALA A 207 18.61 8.62 36.30
C ALA A 207 19.43 9.33 35.20
N SER A 208 20.59 9.90 35.55
CA SER A 208 21.49 10.53 34.57
C SER A 208 22.05 9.54 33.54
N SER A 209 22.37 8.30 33.97
CA SER A 209 22.77 7.24 33.05
C SER A 209 21.61 6.80 32.16
N GLY A 210 20.38 6.78 32.70
CA GLY A 210 19.17 6.54 31.93
C GLY A 210 18.94 7.59 30.85
N LEU A 211 19.11 8.88 31.19
CA LEU A 211 18.99 9.98 30.23
C LEU A 211 20.08 9.92 29.13
N ALA A 212 21.31 9.54 29.49
CA ALA A 212 22.38 9.34 28.51
C ALA A 212 22.11 8.15 27.58
N GLU A 213 21.51 7.06 28.08
CA GLU A 213 21.07 5.93 27.24
C GLU A 213 19.92 6.34 26.32
N LEU A 214 18.95 7.11 26.83
CA LEU A 214 17.84 7.68 26.06
C LEU A 214 18.37 8.53 24.89
N ALA A 215 19.24 9.50 25.19
CA ALA A 215 19.83 10.39 24.19
C ALA A 215 20.64 9.62 23.14
N LEU A 216 21.43 8.61 23.56
CA LEU A 216 22.20 7.77 22.64
C LEU A 216 21.28 7.03 21.66
N ILE A 217 20.19 6.44 22.15
CA ILE A 217 19.31 5.62 21.30
C ILE A 217 18.50 6.49 20.34
N PHE A 218 18.00 7.64 20.79
CA PHE A 218 17.38 8.61 19.86
C PHE A 218 18.37 9.14 18.83
N LEU A 219 19.63 9.39 19.21
CA LEU A 219 20.68 9.79 18.27
C LEU A 219 20.93 8.70 17.23
N VAL A 220 21.06 7.43 17.65
CA VAL A 220 21.26 6.30 16.75
C VAL A 220 20.08 6.14 15.79
N ILE A 221 18.84 6.16 16.31
CA ILE A 221 17.63 6.08 15.48
C ILE A 221 17.59 7.26 14.51
N GLY A 222 17.83 8.49 14.97
CA GLY A 222 17.81 9.69 14.13
C GLY A 222 18.84 9.65 13.00
N VAL A 223 20.08 9.27 13.30
CA VAL A 223 21.15 9.14 12.30
C VAL A 223 20.82 8.04 11.29
N VAL A 224 20.39 6.87 11.76
CA VAL A 224 20.05 5.72 10.91
C VAL A 224 18.82 6.04 10.05
N ALA A 225 17.76 6.59 10.63
CA ALA A 225 16.53 6.91 9.92
C ALA A 225 16.75 7.99 8.85
N THR A 226 17.53 9.03 9.17
CA THR A 226 17.88 10.07 8.20
C THR A 226 18.72 9.50 7.07
N SER A 227 19.72 8.67 7.41
CA SER A 227 20.58 8.00 6.42
C SER A 227 19.81 7.04 5.51
N ALA A 228 18.81 6.35 6.05
CA ALA A 228 17.93 5.47 5.28
C ALA A 228 16.90 6.23 4.43
N GLY A 229 16.68 7.52 4.71
CA GLY A 229 15.78 8.38 3.94
C GLY A 229 14.34 8.39 4.44
N TYR A 230 14.09 8.14 5.73
CA TYR A 230 12.74 8.23 6.33
C TYR A 230 12.14 9.64 6.25
N PHE A 231 12.97 10.68 6.23
CA PHE A 231 12.55 12.08 6.22
C PHE A 231 12.57 12.70 4.81
N MET A 232 12.68 11.88 3.75
CA MET A 232 12.71 12.39 2.37
C MET A 232 11.36 12.83 1.84
N LEU A 233 10.28 12.23 2.34
CA LEU A 233 8.93 12.67 2.04
C LEU A 233 8.54 13.71 3.09
N GLY A 234 7.92 14.81 2.65
CA GLY A 234 7.36 15.82 3.54
C GLY A 234 6.22 15.27 4.41
N ALA A 235 5.54 16.15 5.15
CA ALA A 235 4.34 15.78 5.88
C ALA A 235 3.24 15.34 4.89
N SER A 236 3.15 14.04 4.59
CA SER A 236 2.02 13.48 3.87
C SER A 236 0.79 13.47 4.80
N PRO A 237 -0.42 13.72 4.26
CA PRO A 237 -1.65 13.53 5.00
C PRO A 237 -1.68 12.16 5.67
N THR A 238 -2.17 12.10 6.91
CA THR A 238 -2.43 10.85 7.61
C THR A 238 -3.41 10.02 6.78
N GLN A 239 -2.93 8.91 6.21
CA GLN A 239 -3.81 8.01 5.47
C GLN A 239 -4.74 7.29 6.44
N ALA A 240 -6.02 7.21 6.07
CA ALA A 240 -7.00 6.40 6.78
C ALA A 240 -6.50 4.95 6.94
N GLY A 241 -6.84 4.32 8.07
CA GLY A 241 -6.50 2.93 8.34
C GLY A 241 -6.62 2.52 9.81
N PHE A 242 -6.46 3.46 10.74
CA PHE A 242 -6.77 3.19 12.15
C PHE A 242 -8.28 2.90 12.29
N GLY A 243 -8.64 1.83 13.00
CA GLY A 243 -10.02 1.31 12.99
C GLY A 243 -10.27 0.24 11.92
N TYR A 244 -9.68 0.41 10.73
CA TYR A 244 -9.82 -0.55 9.62
C TYR A 244 -8.82 -1.71 9.71
N PHE A 245 -7.55 -1.42 9.95
CA PHE A 245 -6.45 -2.40 10.08
C PHE A 245 -6.21 -2.79 11.54
N ARG A 246 -7.29 -3.20 12.20
CA ARG A 246 -7.36 -3.48 13.65
C ARG A 246 -7.09 -4.94 13.98
N LEU A 247 -6.95 -5.25 15.27
CA LEU A 247 -7.06 -6.61 15.78
C LEU A 247 -8.54 -6.97 15.96
N ASN A 248 -9.03 -7.96 15.24
CA ASN A 248 -10.31 -8.60 15.52
C ASN A 248 -10.15 -9.56 16.72
N LEU A 249 -11.08 -9.53 17.68
CA LEU A 249 -11.02 -10.40 18.86
C LEU A 249 -11.14 -11.89 18.52
N LEU A 250 -11.71 -12.23 17.36
CA LEU A 250 -11.82 -13.61 16.90
C LEU A 250 -10.51 -14.13 16.26
N GLU A 251 -9.63 -13.24 15.81
CA GLU A 251 -8.43 -13.56 15.02
C GLU A 251 -7.49 -14.60 15.65
N PRO A 252 -7.24 -14.59 16.98
CA PRO A 252 -6.39 -15.61 17.61
C PRO A 252 -6.95 -17.03 17.53
N ILE A 253 -8.28 -17.17 17.44
CA ILE A 253 -9.02 -18.45 17.41
C ILE A 253 -9.29 -18.88 15.98
N ARG A 254 -9.78 -17.94 15.16
CA ARG A 254 -10.22 -18.20 13.80
C ARG A 254 -9.75 -17.04 12.91
N PRO A 255 -8.85 -17.30 11.96
CA PRO A 255 -8.23 -16.24 11.18
C PRO A 255 -9.19 -15.65 10.14
N SER A 256 -8.90 -14.39 9.78
CA SER A 256 -9.52 -13.63 8.67
C SER A 256 -9.14 -14.09 7.27
N LEU A 257 -8.26 -15.08 7.19
CA LEU A 257 -7.64 -15.56 5.96
C LEU A 257 -7.93 -17.05 5.81
N ASP A 258 -7.96 -17.51 4.57
CA ASP A 258 -8.06 -18.94 4.24
C ASP A 258 -6.94 -19.72 4.96
N TRP A 259 -7.31 -20.34 6.07
CA TRP A 259 -6.47 -21.20 6.88
C TRP A 259 -7.24 -22.49 7.21
N PRO A 260 -6.59 -23.66 7.22
CA PRO A 260 -7.26 -24.88 6.79
C PRO A 260 -8.26 -25.46 7.78
N ILE A 261 -7.94 -25.47 9.08
CA ILE A 261 -8.72 -26.24 10.06
C ILE A 261 -10.00 -25.52 10.51
N PHE A 262 -10.01 -24.19 10.51
CA PHE A 262 -11.19 -23.43 10.94
C PHE A 262 -11.93 -22.70 9.80
N GLY A 263 -11.45 -22.81 8.56
CA GLY A 263 -12.12 -22.32 7.37
C GLY A 263 -12.31 -20.79 7.33
N ASP A 264 -12.64 -20.28 6.15
CA ASP A 264 -12.84 -18.85 5.89
C ASP A 264 -13.85 -18.25 6.87
N THR A 265 -13.40 -17.24 7.61
CA THR A 265 -14.32 -16.31 8.27
C THR A 265 -14.31 -15.07 7.44
N SER A 266 -15.47 -14.74 6.86
CA SER A 266 -15.70 -13.43 6.25
C SER A 266 -15.58 -12.34 7.31
N LEU A 267 -14.36 -11.95 7.63
CA LEU A 267 -14.03 -10.81 8.48
C LEU A 267 -13.97 -9.55 7.63
N PRO A 268 -14.22 -8.38 8.23
CA PRO A 268 -14.05 -7.10 7.55
C PRO A 268 -12.69 -7.03 6.85
N HIS A 269 -12.67 -6.57 5.59
CA HIS A 269 -11.51 -6.69 4.71
C HIS A 269 -10.19 -6.11 5.25
N GLY A 270 -10.17 -5.25 6.28
CA GLY A 270 -8.93 -4.71 6.85
C GLY A 270 -8.32 -5.52 8.00
N ASP A 271 -9.08 -6.43 8.62
CA ASP A 271 -8.70 -7.07 9.88
C ASP A 271 -7.47 -8.02 9.72
N TYR A 272 -7.13 -8.42 8.49
CA TYR A 272 -5.96 -9.27 8.18
C TYR A 272 -4.63 -8.66 8.65
N GLU A 273 -4.56 -7.34 8.86
CA GLU A 273 -3.35 -6.73 9.40
C GLU A 273 -3.09 -7.09 10.87
N GLY A 274 -4.15 -7.41 11.61
CA GLY A 274 -4.12 -7.90 12.99
C GLY A 274 -3.92 -9.41 13.13
N PHE A 275 -3.54 -10.12 12.06
CA PHE A 275 -3.40 -11.56 12.05
C PHE A 275 -2.52 -12.07 13.21
N THR A 276 -3.14 -12.83 14.11
CA THR A 276 -2.59 -13.34 15.38
C THR A 276 -3.00 -14.78 15.67
N TYR A 277 -3.46 -15.50 14.65
CA TYR A 277 -3.88 -16.88 14.76
C TYR A 277 -2.80 -17.76 15.43
N LEU A 278 -3.20 -18.51 16.45
CA LEU A 278 -2.27 -19.36 17.21
C LEU A 278 -2.15 -20.77 16.61
N GLY A 279 -3.24 -21.32 16.06
CA GLY A 279 -3.29 -22.72 15.67
C GLY A 279 -3.72 -23.68 16.80
N PRO A 280 -4.24 -24.87 16.45
CA PRO A 280 -4.81 -25.81 17.41
C PRO A 280 -3.77 -26.36 18.40
N GLY A 281 -2.52 -26.57 17.97
CA GLY A 281 -1.47 -27.07 18.85
C GLY A 281 -1.15 -26.10 19.98
N LEU A 282 -1.09 -24.80 19.66
CA LEU A 282 -0.88 -23.74 20.66
C LEU A 282 -2.12 -23.49 21.52
N TRP A 283 -3.34 -23.60 20.98
CA TRP A 283 -4.56 -23.52 21.80
C TRP A 283 -4.69 -24.66 22.82
N LEU A 284 -4.35 -25.89 22.41
CA LEU A 284 -4.29 -27.02 23.33
C LEU A 284 -3.22 -26.80 24.40
N LEU A 285 -2.07 -26.21 24.04
CA LEU A 285 -1.05 -25.80 25.01
C LEU A 285 -1.59 -24.72 25.98
N CYS A 286 -2.38 -23.75 25.51
CA CYS A 286 -3.04 -22.75 26.37
C CYS A 286 -3.89 -23.41 27.45
N VAL A 287 -4.77 -24.34 27.05
CA VAL A 287 -5.65 -25.07 27.98
C VAL A 287 -4.83 -25.88 28.98
N LEU A 288 -3.81 -26.58 28.51
CA LEU A 288 -2.96 -27.41 29.37
C LEU A 288 -2.15 -26.58 30.36
N ALA A 289 -1.52 -25.49 29.91
CA ALA A 289 -0.79 -24.57 30.77
C ALA A 289 -1.71 -23.91 31.81
N ALA A 290 -2.95 -23.57 31.46
CA ALA A 290 -3.94 -23.06 32.41
C ALA A 290 -4.26 -24.11 33.49
N VAL A 291 -4.53 -25.36 33.12
CA VAL A 291 -4.78 -26.45 34.08
C VAL A 291 -3.57 -26.66 35.00
N LEU A 292 -2.35 -26.69 34.45
CA LEU A 292 -1.12 -26.82 35.22
C LEU A 292 -0.91 -25.65 36.18
N TRP A 293 -1.19 -24.42 35.73
CA TRP A 293 -1.09 -23.22 36.55
C TRP A 293 -2.03 -23.26 37.76
N PHE A 294 -3.29 -23.69 37.56
CA PHE A 294 -4.26 -23.79 38.65
C PHE A 294 -4.00 -24.97 39.60
N LYS A 295 -3.37 -26.05 39.13
CA LYS A 295 -2.98 -27.19 39.97
C LYS A 295 -1.64 -26.98 40.70
N GLY A 296 -0.78 -26.12 40.18
CA GLY A 296 0.54 -25.85 40.76
C GLY A 296 0.45 -25.09 42.08
N LYS A 297 1.39 -25.37 43.00
CA LYS A 297 1.57 -24.51 44.17
C LYS A 297 2.06 -23.14 43.72
N ARG A 298 1.35 -22.08 44.14
CA ARG A 298 1.75 -20.69 43.90
C ARG A 298 2.91 -20.32 44.83
N GLU A 299 4.08 -20.89 44.59
CA GLU A 299 5.28 -20.58 45.37
C GLU A 299 6.16 -19.61 44.56
N GLY A 300 6.21 -18.35 44.99
CA GLY A 300 7.10 -17.32 44.44
C GLY A 300 6.40 -16.00 44.14
N LYS A 301 7.09 -14.88 44.39
CA LYS A 301 6.70 -13.58 43.83
C LYS A 301 6.89 -13.63 42.31
N LEU A 302 6.04 -12.91 41.57
CA LEU A 302 6.28 -12.64 40.15
C LEU A 302 7.72 -12.13 39.98
N ALA A 303 8.46 -12.69 39.01
CA ALA A 303 9.84 -12.30 38.78
C ALA A 303 9.92 -10.79 38.47
N ASP A 304 10.94 -10.14 39.03
CA ASP A 304 11.18 -8.71 38.86
C ASP A 304 11.28 -8.33 37.38
N GLY A 305 10.27 -7.61 36.87
CA GLY A 305 10.19 -7.20 35.47
C GLY A 305 9.01 -7.79 34.69
N ILE A 306 8.29 -8.79 35.21
CA ILE A 306 7.07 -9.26 34.53
C ILE A 306 5.96 -8.20 34.56
N VAL A 307 5.77 -7.52 35.70
CA VAL A 307 4.69 -6.53 35.86
C VAL A 307 4.79 -5.37 34.84
N PRO A 308 5.96 -4.71 34.65
CA PRO A 308 6.09 -3.69 33.59
C PRO A 308 5.78 -4.22 32.18
N LEU A 309 6.18 -5.46 31.85
CA LEU A 309 5.85 -6.06 30.56
C LEU A 309 4.36 -6.36 30.41
N CYS A 310 3.67 -6.78 31.48
CA CYS A 310 2.21 -6.94 31.46
C CYS A 310 1.50 -5.61 31.21
N ILE A 311 1.95 -4.53 31.85
CA ILE A 311 1.40 -3.18 31.63
C ILE A 311 1.63 -2.75 30.16
N LEU A 312 2.84 -2.95 29.64
CA LEU A 312 3.14 -2.69 28.23
C LEU A 312 2.25 -3.53 27.30
N GLY A 313 2.08 -4.82 27.61
CA GLY A 313 1.26 -5.74 26.84
C GLY A 313 -0.21 -5.32 26.79
N ILE A 314 -0.77 -4.83 27.90
CA ILE A 314 -2.12 -4.24 27.94
C ILE A 314 -2.18 -3.00 27.04
N GLY A 315 -1.19 -2.11 27.12
CA GLY A 315 -1.13 -0.92 26.26
C GLY A 315 -1.08 -1.28 24.77
N PHE A 316 -0.27 -2.26 24.38
CA PHE A 316 -0.23 -2.79 23.02
C PHE A 316 -1.55 -3.41 22.57
N LEU A 317 -2.21 -4.19 23.42
CA LEU A 317 -3.50 -4.79 23.10
C LEU A 317 -4.59 -3.73 22.90
N LEU A 318 -4.66 -2.74 23.80
CA LEU A 318 -5.59 -1.62 23.67
C LEU A 318 -5.36 -0.83 22.37
N PHE A 319 -4.10 -0.57 22.03
CA PHE A 319 -3.78 0.07 20.76
C PHE A 319 -4.18 -0.80 19.57
N ALA A 320 -3.89 -2.11 19.62
CA ALA A 320 -4.19 -3.05 18.55
C ALA A 320 -5.69 -3.17 18.23
N LEU A 321 -6.53 -3.15 19.27
CA LEU A 321 -8.00 -3.16 19.14
C LEU A 321 -8.54 -1.90 18.46
N SER A 322 -7.79 -0.80 18.45
CA SER A 322 -8.16 0.49 17.88
C SER A 322 -9.38 1.16 18.53
N ASN A 323 -9.92 2.18 17.87
CA ASN A 323 -11.15 2.84 18.28
C ASN A 323 -12.44 2.18 17.75
N GLN A 324 -12.31 1.15 16.91
CA GLN A 324 -13.42 0.34 16.43
C GLN A 324 -13.15 -1.11 16.85
N VAL A 325 -13.89 -1.65 17.82
CA VAL A 325 -13.65 -2.98 18.37
C VAL A 325 -14.61 -3.99 17.75
N ALA A 326 -14.07 -5.08 17.18
CA ALA A 326 -14.88 -6.11 16.52
C ALA A 326 -14.63 -7.53 17.06
N PHE A 327 -15.67 -8.35 16.93
CA PHE A 327 -15.64 -9.79 17.17
C PHE A 327 -16.29 -10.49 15.97
N GLY A 328 -15.47 -11.18 15.19
CA GLY A 328 -15.93 -11.78 13.94
C GLY A 328 -16.39 -10.70 12.95
N PRO A 329 -17.46 -10.94 12.17
CA PRO A 329 -18.00 -9.95 11.24
C PRO A 329 -18.74 -8.79 11.94
N ARG A 330 -18.90 -8.83 13.27
CA ARG A 330 -19.68 -7.83 14.02
C ARG A 330 -18.76 -6.84 14.70
N GLU A 331 -18.96 -5.56 14.41
CA GLU A 331 -18.44 -4.49 15.24
C GLU A 331 -19.23 -4.46 16.56
N LEU A 332 -18.52 -4.54 17.69
CA LEU A 332 -19.13 -4.53 19.02
C LEU A 332 -19.44 -3.11 19.46
N PHE A 333 -18.47 -2.20 19.30
CA PHE A 333 -18.62 -0.77 19.58
C PHE A 333 -17.50 0.02 18.92
N ALA A 334 -17.77 1.30 18.65
CA ALA A 334 -16.80 2.28 18.21
C ALA A 334 -16.85 3.53 19.08
N TYR A 335 -15.72 4.20 19.22
CA TYR A 335 -15.61 5.45 19.97
C TYR A 335 -14.70 6.45 19.25
N SER A 336 -14.90 7.72 19.53
CA SER A 336 -13.99 8.78 19.08
C SER A 336 -12.83 8.90 20.05
N TYR A 337 -11.63 9.14 19.53
CA TYR A 337 -10.44 9.38 20.33
C TYR A 337 -9.97 10.83 20.17
N PRO A 338 -9.23 11.38 21.14
CA PRO A 338 -8.77 12.77 21.07
C PRO A 338 -7.84 13.05 19.89
N ALA A 339 -7.98 14.23 19.26
CA ALA A 339 -7.20 14.65 18.10
C ALA A 339 -5.67 14.63 18.31
N PHE A 340 -5.19 14.80 19.55
CA PHE A 340 -3.75 14.74 19.84
C PHE A 340 -3.12 13.36 19.57
N LEU A 341 -3.94 12.30 19.42
CA LEU A 341 -3.46 10.96 19.06
C LEU A 341 -3.37 10.73 17.55
N GLU A 342 -3.96 11.60 16.72
CA GLU A 342 -3.98 11.46 15.25
C GLU A 342 -2.59 11.30 14.60
N PRO A 343 -1.53 12.02 15.04
CA PRO A 343 -0.20 11.80 14.48
C PRO A 343 0.32 10.37 14.71
N PHE A 344 -0.03 9.79 15.86
CA PHE A 344 0.38 8.43 16.23
C PHE A 344 -0.48 7.38 15.54
N THR A 345 -1.81 7.52 15.58
CA THR A 345 -2.75 6.59 14.96
C THR A 345 -2.65 6.61 13.44
N GLY A 346 -2.37 7.76 12.82
CA GLY A 346 -2.17 7.84 11.37
C GLY A 346 -0.81 7.31 10.92
N THR A 347 0.25 7.46 11.73
CA THR A 347 1.56 6.84 11.43
C THR A 347 1.49 5.32 11.56
N PHE A 348 0.87 4.83 12.64
CA PHE A 348 0.71 3.41 12.95
C PHE A 348 -0.73 2.93 12.71
N ARG A 349 -1.26 3.26 11.52
CA ARG A 349 -2.64 2.97 11.13
C ARG A 349 -3.01 1.49 11.16
N ALA A 350 -2.06 0.60 10.89
CA ALA A 350 -2.22 -0.84 11.02
C ALA A 350 -2.03 -1.29 12.46
N SER A 351 -2.94 -0.84 13.32
CA SER A 351 -2.84 -1.00 14.77
C SER A 351 -2.79 -2.47 15.18
N GLY A 352 -3.50 -3.36 14.47
CA GLY A 352 -3.56 -4.80 14.78
C GLY A 352 -2.19 -5.46 14.90
N ARG A 353 -1.18 -4.96 14.18
CA ARG A 353 0.22 -5.45 14.22
C ARG A 353 0.83 -5.37 15.64
N PHE A 354 0.37 -4.45 16.49
CA PHE A 354 0.87 -4.30 17.87
C PHE A 354 0.46 -5.45 18.80
N ALA A 355 -0.36 -6.40 18.33
CA ALA A 355 -0.66 -7.60 19.08
C ALA A 355 0.50 -8.62 19.10
N TRP A 356 1.45 -8.59 18.14
CA TRP A 356 2.50 -9.62 18.05
C TRP A 356 3.42 -9.71 19.27
N PRO A 357 3.92 -8.60 19.87
CA PRO A 357 4.67 -8.69 21.12
C PRO A 357 3.87 -9.35 22.23
N VAL A 358 2.56 -9.09 22.31
CA VAL A 358 1.66 -9.69 23.30
C VAL A 358 1.58 -11.20 23.09
N VAL A 359 1.40 -11.64 21.84
CA VAL A 359 1.40 -13.07 21.50
C VAL A 359 2.72 -13.74 21.90
N TYR A 360 3.88 -13.16 21.57
CA TYR A 360 5.15 -13.77 21.95
C TYR A 360 5.38 -13.80 23.47
N MET A 361 4.97 -12.77 24.21
CA MET A 361 5.00 -12.78 25.67
C MET A 361 4.08 -13.88 26.24
N LEU A 362 2.89 -14.05 25.68
CA LEU A 362 1.97 -15.13 26.04
C LEU A 362 2.60 -16.50 25.77
N LEU A 363 3.15 -16.73 24.57
CA LEU A 363 3.81 -18.00 24.23
C LEU A 363 4.93 -18.32 25.22
N LEU A 364 5.79 -17.36 25.55
CA LEU A 364 6.85 -17.55 26.54
C LEU A 364 6.29 -17.93 27.92
N ALA A 365 5.21 -17.29 28.37
CA ALA A 365 4.57 -17.62 29.63
C ALA A 365 3.98 -19.05 29.61
N LEU A 366 3.31 -19.45 28.53
CA LEU A 366 2.74 -20.78 28.37
C LEU A 366 3.81 -21.87 28.42
N PHE A 367 4.89 -21.70 27.64
CA PHE A 367 6.02 -22.64 27.67
C PHE A 367 6.75 -22.62 29.02
N ALA A 368 6.90 -21.48 29.68
CA ALA A 368 7.51 -21.41 31.00
C ALA A 368 6.73 -22.22 32.04
N VAL A 369 5.40 -22.09 32.06
CA VAL A 369 4.53 -22.89 32.96
C VAL A 369 4.62 -24.36 32.62
N TYR A 370 4.47 -24.71 31.34
CA TYR A 370 4.48 -26.09 30.88
C TYR A 370 5.82 -26.80 31.19
N LEU A 371 6.94 -26.20 30.80
CA LEU A 371 8.27 -26.80 30.93
C LEU A 371 8.71 -26.97 32.39
N LYS A 372 8.24 -26.11 33.30
CA LYS A 372 8.55 -26.21 34.74
C LYS A 372 7.66 -27.20 35.48
N SER A 373 6.46 -27.48 34.97
CA SER A 373 5.43 -28.23 35.69
C SER A 373 5.29 -29.69 35.26
N MET A 374 5.76 -30.03 34.05
CA MET A 374 5.58 -31.37 33.49
C MET A 374 6.83 -32.25 33.66
N PRO A 375 6.66 -33.55 33.98
CA PRO A 375 7.78 -34.49 33.99
C PRO A 375 8.29 -34.72 32.56
N ARG A 376 9.62 -34.85 32.42
CA ARG A 376 10.33 -34.85 31.13
C ARG A 376 9.67 -35.69 30.03
N ASN A 377 9.41 -36.98 30.30
CA ASN A 377 8.95 -37.89 29.25
C ASN A 377 7.51 -37.56 28.80
N ALA A 378 6.63 -37.17 29.73
CA ALA A 378 5.29 -36.71 29.39
C ALA A 378 5.35 -35.37 28.64
N ALA A 379 6.25 -34.46 29.05
CA ALA A 379 6.45 -33.18 28.39
C ALA A 379 6.85 -33.36 26.92
N ILE A 380 7.80 -34.27 26.65
CA ILE A 380 8.23 -34.58 25.28
C ILE A 380 7.07 -35.18 24.47
N ALA A 381 6.39 -36.19 25.01
CA ALA A 381 5.30 -36.89 24.31
C ALA A 381 4.16 -35.94 23.94
N ILE A 382 3.71 -35.12 24.90
CA ILE A 382 2.62 -34.17 24.68
C ILE A 382 3.05 -33.05 23.72
N LEU A 383 4.23 -32.43 23.90
CA LEU A 383 4.68 -31.40 22.96
C LEU A 383 4.86 -31.94 21.54
N THR A 384 5.30 -33.19 21.39
CA THR A 384 5.40 -33.84 20.08
C THR A 384 4.01 -33.97 19.44
N LEU A 385 3.02 -34.45 20.20
CA LEU A 385 1.64 -34.55 19.71
C LEU A 385 1.08 -33.16 19.31
N LEU A 386 1.24 -32.15 20.18
CA LEU A 386 0.80 -30.79 19.90
C LEU A 386 1.50 -30.20 18.67
N PHE A 387 2.79 -30.50 18.49
CA PHE A 387 3.56 -30.06 17.34
C PHE A 387 3.07 -30.73 16.05
N VAL A 388 2.75 -32.03 16.08
CA VAL A 388 2.17 -32.73 14.92
C VAL A 388 0.81 -32.11 14.55
N VAL A 389 -0.06 -31.86 15.52
CA VAL A 389 -1.35 -31.18 15.29
C VAL A 389 -1.15 -29.80 14.68
N GLN A 390 -0.18 -29.03 15.18
CA GLN A 390 0.18 -27.74 14.61
C GLN A 390 0.75 -27.87 13.19
N ALA A 391 1.63 -28.84 12.93
CA ALA A 391 2.25 -29.03 11.63
C ALA A 391 1.24 -29.44 10.55
N ILE A 392 0.22 -30.23 10.92
CA ILE A 392 -0.90 -30.58 10.04
C ILE A 392 -1.72 -29.33 9.68
N ASP A 393 -2.01 -28.47 10.66
CA ASP A 393 -2.69 -27.19 10.39
C ASP A 393 -1.90 -26.29 9.41
N LEU A 394 -0.57 -26.31 9.52
CA LEU A 394 0.33 -25.51 8.69
C LEU A 394 0.59 -26.11 7.30
N SER A 395 0.23 -27.38 7.04
CA SER A 395 0.67 -28.07 5.83
C SER A 395 0.06 -27.49 4.57
N ASP A 396 -1.22 -27.13 4.59
CA ASP A 396 -1.90 -26.65 3.39
C ASP A 396 -1.44 -25.24 3.03
N GLU A 397 -1.19 -24.38 4.03
CA GLU A 397 -0.61 -23.06 3.80
C GLU A 397 0.82 -23.16 3.27
N SER A 398 1.62 -24.09 3.81
CA SER A 398 2.93 -24.40 3.27
C SER A 398 2.82 -24.83 1.80
N GLY A 399 1.87 -25.69 1.46
CA GLY A 399 1.58 -26.12 0.09
C GLY A 399 1.22 -24.95 -0.84
N ARG A 400 0.31 -24.08 -0.41
CA ARG A 400 -0.13 -22.89 -1.15
C ARG A 400 1.03 -21.93 -1.43
N LEU A 401 1.85 -21.65 -0.44
CA LEU A 401 3.03 -20.78 -0.59
C LEU A 401 4.10 -21.41 -1.49
N ARG A 402 4.38 -22.71 -1.33
CA ARG A 402 5.29 -23.45 -2.21
C ARG A 402 4.82 -23.41 -3.66
N GLN A 403 3.52 -23.60 -3.89
CA GLN A 403 2.95 -23.52 -5.24
C GLN A 403 3.12 -22.11 -5.81
N ARG A 404 2.78 -21.07 -5.05
CA ARG A 404 3.00 -19.67 -5.45
C ARG A 404 4.46 -19.41 -5.81
N TRP A 405 5.42 -19.94 -5.05
CA TRP A 405 6.84 -19.76 -5.30
C TRP A 405 7.43 -20.64 -6.41
N SER A 406 6.68 -21.62 -6.89
CA SER A 406 7.04 -22.43 -8.06
C SER A 406 6.51 -21.89 -9.39
N THR A 407 5.79 -20.75 -9.35
CA THR A 407 5.24 -20.14 -10.57
C THR A 407 6.34 -19.51 -11.41
N ASN A 408 6.27 -19.75 -12.72
CA ASN A 408 7.11 -19.09 -13.70
C ASN A 408 6.42 -17.84 -14.21
N TRP A 409 7.17 -16.76 -14.35
CA TRP A 409 6.66 -15.50 -14.86
C TRP A 409 7.02 -15.35 -16.33
N LYS A 410 6.04 -14.88 -17.12
CA LYS A 410 6.31 -14.44 -18.49
C LYS A 410 5.95 -12.97 -18.59
N THR A 411 6.86 -12.18 -19.14
CA THR A 411 6.61 -10.77 -19.35
C THR A 411 5.41 -10.57 -20.27
N PRO A 412 4.45 -9.68 -19.93
CA PRO A 412 3.38 -9.30 -20.86
C PRO A 412 3.90 -8.39 -21.99
N LEU A 413 5.14 -7.88 -21.88
CA LEU A 413 5.81 -7.08 -22.90
C LEU A 413 6.45 -8.02 -23.95
N ALA A 414 5.63 -8.58 -24.83
CA ALA A 414 6.03 -9.62 -25.79
C ALA A 414 6.50 -9.05 -27.14
N SER A 415 6.08 -7.83 -27.49
CA SER A 415 6.45 -7.18 -28.75
C SER A 415 7.94 -6.83 -28.80
N PRO A 416 8.63 -7.03 -29.94
CA PRO A 416 10.00 -6.55 -30.15
C PRO A 416 10.16 -5.03 -29.97
N PHE A 417 9.06 -4.27 -29.99
CA PHE A 417 9.05 -2.85 -29.66
C PHE A 417 9.75 -2.56 -28.32
N TRP A 418 9.53 -3.41 -27.31
CA TRP A 418 10.08 -3.19 -25.96
C TRP A 418 11.61 -3.31 -25.90
N ASP A 419 12.24 -4.02 -26.85
CA ASP A 419 13.69 -4.11 -26.98
C ASP A 419 14.32 -2.85 -27.61
N GLU A 420 13.50 -2.02 -28.28
CA GLU A 420 13.92 -0.74 -28.85
C GLU A 420 13.76 0.42 -27.86
N VAL A 421 12.78 0.34 -26.96
CA VAL A 421 12.46 1.39 -25.98
C VAL A 421 13.70 1.89 -25.20
N PRO A 422 14.55 1.02 -24.61
CA PRO A 422 15.76 1.45 -23.90
C PRO A 422 16.81 2.18 -24.74
N LYS A 423 16.80 1.99 -26.07
CA LYS A 423 17.76 2.59 -26.98
C LYS A 423 17.39 4.04 -27.32
N LEU A 424 16.09 4.35 -27.26
CA LEU A 424 15.53 5.63 -27.68
C LEU A 424 15.14 6.52 -26.50
N TYR A 425 14.69 5.93 -25.40
CA TYR A 425 14.12 6.67 -24.27
C TYR A 425 14.97 6.52 -23.01
N ARG A 426 14.92 7.53 -22.15
CA ARG A 426 15.53 7.53 -20.81
C ARG A 426 14.50 7.46 -19.69
N ARG A 427 13.22 7.70 -20.01
CA ARG A 427 12.12 7.81 -19.05
C ARG A 427 10.89 7.08 -19.57
N ILE A 428 10.18 6.39 -18.68
CA ILE A 428 8.80 5.94 -18.90
C ILE A 428 7.87 6.76 -18.00
N ALA A 429 7.00 7.56 -18.60
CA ALA A 429 6.04 8.40 -17.91
C ALA A 429 4.64 7.78 -17.98
N PHE A 430 4.16 7.29 -16.86
CA PHE A 430 2.74 7.00 -16.66
C PHE A 430 1.99 8.33 -16.59
N VAL A 431 0.98 8.50 -17.44
CA VAL A 431 0.23 9.76 -17.55
C VAL A 431 -0.62 10.04 -16.31
N THR A 432 -1.06 8.99 -15.62
CA THR A 432 -1.80 9.06 -14.36
C THR A 432 -0.98 8.45 -13.21
N PRO A 433 0.13 9.09 -12.78
CA PRO A 433 0.89 8.59 -11.64
C PRO A 433 0.04 8.68 -10.37
N GLY A 434 0.29 7.75 -9.44
CA GLY A 434 -0.43 7.68 -8.17
C GLY A 434 0.17 6.66 -7.22
N PHE A 435 -0.53 6.37 -6.12
CA PHE A 435 -0.09 5.39 -5.10
C PHE A 435 0.11 4.01 -5.68
N LEU A 436 -0.82 3.55 -6.51
CA LEU A 436 -0.73 2.28 -7.24
C LEU A 436 -1.06 2.55 -8.69
N THR A 437 -0.02 2.58 -9.52
CA THR A 437 -0.16 2.81 -10.96
C THR A 437 -0.49 1.48 -11.66
N PRO A 438 -1.57 1.38 -12.44
CA PRO A 438 -1.90 0.14 -13.16
C PRO A 438 -0.77 -0.30 -14.10
N ASN A 439 -0.57 -1.62 -14.21
CA ASN A 439 0.42 -2.25 -15.09
C ASN A 439 1.86 -1.76 -14.93
N TYR A 440 2.21 -1.14 -13.80
CA TYR A 440 3.55 -0.55 -13.62
C TYR A 440 4.67 -1.59 -13.61
N GLY A 441 4.39 -2.80 -13.10
CA GLY A 441 5.39 -3.83 -12.82
C GLY A 441 6.34 -4.15 -13.97
N PRO A 442 5.84 -4.67 -15.10
CA PRO A 442 6.65 -5.02 -16.25
C PRO A 442 7.44 -3.83 -16.82
N LEU A 443 6.81 -2.65 -16.88
CA LEU A 443 7.43 -1.43 -17.40
C LEU A 443 8.51 -0.88 -16.47
N ALA A 444 8.27 -0.93 -15.15
CA ALA A 444 9.24 -0.55 -14.14
C ALA A 444 10.43 -1.52 -14.10
N LEU A 445 10.18 -2.81 -14.34
CA LEU A 445 11.25 -3.80 -14.50
C LEU A 445 12.11 -3.47 -15.74
N LEU A 446 11.48 -3.30 -16.90
CA LEU A 446 12.16 -2.89 -18.15
C LEU A 446 13.00 -1.62 -17.93
N ALA A 447 12.44 -0.61 -17.27
CA ALA A 447 13.12 0.64 -17.00
C ALA A 447 14.33 0.45 -16.07
N SER A 448 14.15 -0.25 -14.94
CA SER A 448 15.23 -0.48 -13.96
C SER A 448 16.37 -1.30 -14.56
N ASP A 449 16.06 -2.33 -15.35
CA ASP A 449 17.05 -3.19 -16.02
C ASP A 449 17.90 -2.43 -17.04
N ASN A 450 17.37 -1.32 -17.59
CA ASN A 450 18.03 -0.50 -18.60
C ASN A 450 18.47 0.89 -18.11
N ARG A 451 18.50 1.13 -16.79
CA ARG A 451 18.87 2.43 -16.17
C ARG A 451 18.03 3.62 -16.67
N MET A 452 16.75 3.37 -16.92
CA MET A 452 15.76 4.40 -17.20
C MET A 452 15.04 4.82 -15.90
N SER A 453 14.34 5.94 -15.92
CA SER A 453 13.48 6.37 -14.81
C SER A 453 12.00 6.07 -15.07
N VAL A 454 11.22 5.98 -13.99
CA VAL A 454 9.75 5.96 -14.01
C VAL A 454 9.18 7.03 -13.08
N ASN A 455 8.07 7.66 -13.45
CA ASN A 455 7.37 8.62 -12.59
C ASN A 455 6.24 8.00 -11.75
N GLY A 456 5.83 6.76 -12.08
CA GLY A 456 4.71 6.05 -11.49
C GLY A 456 5.12 4.63 -11.07
N GLY A 457 4.35 4.05 -10.15
CA GLY A 457 4.67 2.77 -9.54
C GLY A 457 3.71 2.42 -8.41
N TYR A 458 4.18 1.55 -7.50
CA TYR A 458 3.55 1.33 -6.21
C TYR A 458 4.37 2.02 -5.11
N PHE A 459 3.80 3.00 -4.43
CA PHE A 459 4.45 3.77 -3.36
C PHE A 459 3.63 3.73 -2.08
N ALA A 460 4.26 3.42 -0.94
CA ALA A 460 3.57 3.43 0.36
C ALA A 460 3.13 4.84 0.78
N ARG A 461 3.91 5.86 0.40
CA ARG A 461 3.66 7.28 0.67
C ARG A 461 4.09 8.13 -0.52
N ILE A 462 3.36 9.20 -0.78
CA ILE A 462 3.64 10.18 -1.85
C ILE A 462 3.42 11.58 -1.28
N ASP A 463 4.25 12.52 -1.72
CA ASP A 463 4.06 13.95 -1.49
C ASP A 463 2.93 14.47 -2.41
N PRO A 464 1.80 14.94 -1.86
CA PRO A 464 0.65 15.36 -2.66
C PRO A 464 0.96 16.57 -3.56
N ILE A 465 1.86 17.46 -3.15
CA ILE A 465 2.22 18.66 -3.92
C ILE A 465 3.06 18.26 -5.15
N LYS A 466 3.99 17.31 -4.97
CA LYS A 466 4.76 16.77 -6.10
C LYS A 466 3.88 15.97 -7.06
N LEU A 467 2.92 15.23 -6.53
CA LEU A 467 1.98 14.47 -7.34
C LEU A 467 1.10 15.38 -8.20
N SER A 468 0.53 16.44 -7.62
CA SER A 468 -0.29 17.40 -8.38
C SER A 468 0.54 18.11 -9.45
N SER A 469 1.76 18.55 -9.10
CA SER A 469 2.69 19.19 -10.05
C SER A 469 3.04 18.25 -11.22
N ALA A 470 3.32 16.97 -10.95
CA ALA A 470 3.63 15.98 -11.98
C ALA A 470 2.43 15.70 -12.90
N LYS A 471 1.20 15.65 -12.36
CA LYS A 471 -0.01 15.49 -13.16
C LYS A 471 -0.25 16.69 -14.07
N GLU A 472 -0.02 17.90 -13.57
CA GLU A 472 -0.20 19.13 -14.34
C GLU A 472 0.82 19.25 -15.48
N GLU A 473 2.08 18.88 -15.25
CA GLU A 473 3.11 18.82 -16.32
C GLU A 473 2.67 17.89 -17.46
N LEU A 474 2.19 16.69 -17.14
CA LEU A 474 1.75 15.70 -18.13
C LEU A 474 0.49 16.18 -18.86
N ARG A 475 -0.44 16.84 -18.15
CA ARG A 475 -1.65 17.44 -18.72
C ARG A 475 -1.30 18.52 -19.75
N ALA A 476 -0.41 19.44 -19.39
CA ALA A 476 0.04 20.51 -20.28
C ALA A 476 0.71 19.96 -21.56
N ALA A 477 1.49 18.87 -21.44
CA ALA A 477 2.09 18.21 -22.61
C ALA A 477 1.03 17.65 -23.57
N MET A 478 -0.02 17.02 -23.06
CA MET A 478 -1.13 16.49 -23.86
C MET A 478 -1.96 17.60 -24.51
N GLU A 479 -2.27 18.67 -23.76
CA GLU A 479 -3.02 19.82 -24.28
C GLU A 479 -2.26 20.53 -25.41
N ALA A 480 -0.94 20.67 -25.26
CA ALA A 480 -0.09 21.28 -26.27
C ALA A 480 0.20 20.36 -27.48
N GLY A 481 -0.13 19.06 -27.37
CA GLY A 481 0.24 18.03 -28.36
C GLY A 481 1.74 17.73 -28.43
N ARG A 482 2.53 18.26 -27.50
CA ARG A 482 4.00 18.23 -27.52
C ARG A 482 4.54 17.41 -26.35
N PHE A 483 5.14 16.28 -26.67
CA PHE A 483 5.71 15.30 -25.74
C PHE A 483 7.25 15.30 -25.83
N ARG A 484 7.93 15.03 -24.71
CA ARG A 484 9.39 14.98 -24.66
C ARG A 484 9.92 13.83 -25.51
N SER A 485 10.92 14.11 -26.35
CA SER A 485 11.52 13.12 -27.25
C SER A 485 12.27 11.98 -26.55
N ASP A 486 12.67 12.18 -25.29
CA ASP A 486 13.41 11.21 -24.47
C ASP A 486 12.51 10.34 -23.58
N THR A 487 11.18 10.48 -23.70
CA THR A 487 10.21 9.89 -22.78
C THR A 487 9.18 9.05 -23.53
N LEU A 488 8.99 7.79 -23.10
CA LEU A 488 7.86 6.96 -23.49
C LEU A 488 6.68 7.26 -22.56
N TYR A 489 5.51 7.56 -23.11
CA TYR A 489 4.31 7.86 -22.32
C TYR A 489 3.35 6.68 -22.34
N VAL A 490 2.84 6.29 -21.18
CA VAL A 490 1.93 5.14 -21.01
C VAL A 490 0.62 5.61 -20.39
N PHE A 491 -0.48 5.22 -21.04
CA PHE A 491 -1.83 5.67 -20.70
C PHE A 491 -2.64 4.54 -20.10
N ASN A 492 -3.18 4.78 -18.90
CA ASN A 492 -4.14 3.91 -18.23
C ASN A 492 -5.54 4.52 -18.16
N ASP A 493 -5.68 5.80 -18.51
CA ASP A 493 -6.92 6.55 -18.49
C ASP A 493 -7.45 6.76 -19.91
N ARG A 494 -8.70 6.37 -20.16
CA ARG A 494 -9.32 6.43 -21.49
C ARG A 494 -9.56 7.86 -21.98
N ALA A 495 -9.93 8.77 -21.08
CA ALA A 495 -10.22 10.15 -21.41
C ALA A 495 -8.94 10.90 -21.82
N LEU A 496 -7.87 10.73 -21.04
CA LEU A 496 -6.56 11.31 -21.35
C LEU A 496 -5.93 10.66 -22.59
N TRP A 497 -6.17 9.37 -22.82
CA TRP A 497 -5.77 8.69 -24.05
C TRP A 497 -6.44 9.31 -25.28
N ALA A 498 -7.76 9.50 -25.25
CA ALA A 498 -8.49 10.12 -26.35
C ALA A 498 -8.00 11.55 -26.64
N GLU A 499 -7.73 12.34 -25.58
CA GLU A 499 -7.17 13.68 -25.73
C GLU A 499 -5.76 13.68 -26.35
N ALA A 500 -4.90 12.73 -25.96
CA ALA A 500 -3.60 12.57 -26.58
C ALA A 500 -3.70 12.20 -28.07
N VAL A 501 -4.62 11.30 -28.44
CA VAL A 501 -4.88 10.93 -29.84
C VAL A 501 -5.36 12.13 -30.67
N ASP A 502 -6.25 12.96 -30.12
CA ASP A 502 -6.79 14.13 -30.81
C ASP A 502 -5.79 15.27 -31.03
N ASN A 503 -4.77 15.36 -30.18
CA ASN A 503 -3.83 16.49 -30.14
C ASN A 503 -2.42 16.14 -30.58
N PHE A 504 -2.08 14.85 -30.72
CA PHE A 504 -0.73 14.42 -31.13
C PHE A 504 -0.35 15.03 -32.49
N ASN A 505 0.63 15.93 -32.48
CA ASN A 505 0.98 16.75 -33.65
C ASN A 505 2.48 16.75 -33.96
N GLN A 506 3.20 15.73 -33.50
CA GLN A 506 4.65 15.62 -33.62
C GLN A 506 5.07 14.28 -34.25
N ASP A 507 6.31 14.21 -34.74
CA ASP A 507 6.88 12.96 -35.23
C ASP A 507 6.92 11.90 -34.10
N GLY A 508 6.50 10.69 -34.41
CA GLY A 508 6.52 9.55 -33.49
C GLY A 508 5.39 8.57 -33.75
N PHE A 509 5.26 7.61 -32.85
CA PHE A 509 4.16 6.66 -32.85
C PHE A 509 3.18 6.97 -31.72
N ILE A 510 1.91 6.91 -32.03
CA ILE A 510 0.81 6.89 -31.08
C ILE A 510 -0.02 5.66 -31.44
N GLY A 511 -0.37 4.85 -30.44
CA GLY A 511 -1.17 3.66 -30.66
C GLY A 511 -1.08 2.70 -29.47
N SER A 512 -1.39 1.43 -29.72
CA SER A 512 -1.32 0.38 -28.71
C SER A 512 -0.34 -0.73 -29.08
N VAL A 513 0.30 -1.29 -28.06
CA VAL A 513 1.20 -2.44 -28.14
C VAL A 513 1.05 -3.28 -26.88
N ASP A 514 0.88 -4.60 -27.02
CA ASP A 514 0.62 -5.53 -25.90
C ASP A 514 -0.45 -5.05 -24.91
N GLN A 515 -1.56 -4.51 -25.44
CA GLN A 515 -2.70 -3.96 -24.67
C GLN A 515 -2.38 -2.70 -23.85
N LEU A 516 -1.22 -2.08 -24.07
CA LEU A 516 -0.84 -0.80 -23.47
C LEU A 516 -0.98 0.32 -24.50
N ASN A 517 -1.70 1.37 -24.13
CA ASN A 517 -1.79 2.59 -24.91
C ASN A 517 -0.56 3.45 -24.66
N ILE A 518 0.15 3.82 -25.73
CA ILE A 518 1.42 4.52 -25.64
C ILE A 518 1.52 5.70 -26.61
N VAL A 519 2.31 6.69 -26.20
CA VAL A 519 2.88 7.70 -27.09
C VAL A 519 4.39 7.57 -27.03
N ALA A 520 5.00 7.37 -28.20
CA ALA A 520 6.41 7.10 -28.42
C ALA A 520 6.99 8.18 -29.38
N PRO A 521 7.36 9.35 -28.86
CA PRO A 521 7.93 10.46 -29.63
C PRO A 521 9.17 10.08 -30.44
N GLY A 522 9.24 10.50 -31.70
CA GLY A 522 10.38 10.22 -32.58
C GLY A 522 10.51 8.77 -33.03
N TYR A 523 9.63 7.88 -32.59
CA TYR A 523 9.59 6.49 -33.04
C TYR A 523 9.07 6.38 -34.48
N ARG A 524 9.82 5.70 -35.36
CA ARG A 524 9.51 5.60 -36.80
C ARG A 524 9.03 4.21 -37.24
N GLY A 525 8.56 3.42 -36.28
CA GLY A 525 8.17 2.04 -36.52
C GLY A 525 9.35 1.08 -36.42
N CYS A 526 9.02 -0.20 -36.29
CA CYS A 526 10.02 -1.26 -36.16
C CYS A 526 10.61 -1.66 -37.51
N LEU A 527 11.84 -2.17 -37.48
CA LEU A 527 12.47 -2.84 -38.64
C LEU A 527 11.77 -4.17 -38.98
N THR A 528 11.09 -4.79 -38.01
CA THR A 528 10.31 -6.03 -38.12
C THR A 528 8.87 -5.82 -37.64
N ALA A 529 7.90 -6.66 -38.03
CA ALA A 529 6.52 -6.52 -37.57
C ALA A 529 6.40 -6.61 -36.04
N CYS A 530 6.05 -5.49 -35.38
CA CYS A 530 5.98 -5.37 -33.91
C CYS A 530 4.56 -5.41 -33.33
N GLY A 531 3.55 -5.74 -34.14
CA GLY A 531 2.17 -5.77 -33.67
C GLY A 531 1.68 -4.41 -33.14
N LEU A 532 2.29 -3.31 -33.59
CA LEU A 532 1.83 -1.96 -33.32
C LEU A 532 0.45 -1.80 -33.95
N LYS A 533 -0.50 -1.31 -33.16
CA LYS A 533 -1.85 -1.00 -33.63
C LYS A 533 -2.04 0.50 -33.57
N ASP A 534 -2.51 1.07 -34.67
CA ASP A 534 -2.98 2.45 -34.69
C ASP A 534 -4.04 2.67 -33.60
N PRO A 535 -4.16 3.89 -33.06
CA PRO A 535 -5.17 4.19 -32.07
C PRO A 535 -6.55 3.93 -32.68
N GLU A 536 -7.42 3.27 -31.92
CA GLU A 536 -8.82 3.21 -32.32
C GLU A 536 -9.33 4.65 -32.48
N PRO A 537 -10.00 4.98 -33.60
CA PRO A 537 -10.48 6.32 -33.82
C PRO A 537 -11.42 6.71 -32.67
N PRO A 538 -11.30 7.92 -32.12
CA PRO A 538 -12.17 8.36 -31.04
C PRO A 538 -13.62 8.24 -31.49
N GLN A 539 -14.44 7.58 -30.66
CA GLN A 539 -15.85 7.40 -30.97
C GLN A 539 -16.49 8.78 -31.12
N ARG A 540 -17.09 9.01 -32.27
CA ARG A 540 -17.76 10.28 -32.56
C ARG A 540 -19.13 10.27 -31.91
N TYR A 541 -19.50 11.43 -31.39
CA TYR A 541 -20.81 11.62 -30.78
C TYR A 541 -21.89 11.66 -31.86
N GLU A 542 -22.86 10.75 -31.73
CA GLU A 542 -24.09 10.74 -32.52
C GLU A 542 -25.06 11.76 -31.95
N LEU A 543 -25.47 12.74 -32.76
CA LEU A 543 -26.50 13.69 -32.37
C LEU A 543 -27.75 12.95 -31.89
N ASP A 544 -28.42 13.52 -30.88
CA ASP A 544 -29.56 12.93 -30.18
C ASP A 544 -29.28 11.70 -29.29
N SER A 545 -28.07 11.15 -29.29
CA SER A 545 -27.70 10.12 -28.31
C SER A 545 -27.61 10.70 -26.89
N VAL A 546 -28.18 10.02 -25.90
CA VAL A 546 -28.11 10.46 -24.50
C VAL A 546 -26.84 9.90 -23.89
N LEU A 547 -25.98 10.79 -23.37
CA LEU A 547 -24.85 10.39 -22.54
C LEU A 547 -25.33 10.36 -21.09
N GLU A 548 -25.35 9.17 -20.51
CA GLU A 548 -25.63 8.99 -19.09
C GLU A 548 -24.33 9.07 -18.30
N PHE A 549 -24.40 9.70 -17.14
CA PHE A 549 -23.23 10.00 -16.33
C PHE A 549 -22.95 8.94 -15.26
N GLY A 550 -23.87 8.00 -15.08
CA GLY A 550 -23.71 6.77 -14.31
C GLY A 550 -22.78 5.75 -15.00
N SER A 551 -22.64 4.57 -14.39
CA SER A 551 -21.71 3.53 -14.87
C SER A 551 -22.16 2.94 -16.21
N GLY A 552 -21.28 2.99 -17.22
CA GLY A 552 -21.56 2.41 -18.54
C GLY A 552 -22.49 3.27 -19.41
N GLY A 553 -22.73 4.51 -19.01
CA GLY A 553 -23.62 5.46 -19.69
C GLY A 553 -23.01 6.15 -20.92
N GLY A 554 -21.80 5.77 -21.32
CA GLY A 554 -21.13 6.26 -22.52
C GLY A 554 -20.39 7.59 -22.30
N ILE A 555 -20.65 8.30 -21.21
CA ILE A 555 -19.93 9.54 -20.91
C ILE A 555 -18.43 9.33 -20.73
N GLU A 556 -17.98 8.14 -20.34
CA GLU A 556 -16.57 7.82 -20.07
C GLU A 556 -15.67 8.02 -21.31
N GLN A 557 -16.27 8.05 -22.50
CA GLN A 557 -15.61 8.34 -23.77
C GLN A 557 -15.34 9.84 -23.97
N TYR A 558 -16.17 10.70 -23.37
CA TYR A 558 -16.21 12.14 -23.63
C TYR A 558 -15.87 13.00 -22.41
N ALA A 559 -16.06 12.49 -21.19
CA ALA A 559 -15.60 13.12 -19.97
C ALA A 559 -14.07 13.33 -20.06
N ARG A 560 -13.61 14.47 -19.57
CA ARG A 560 -12.18 14.81 -19.44
C ARG A 560 -11.91 15.10 -17.96
N GLU A 561 -11.36 16.26 -17.63
CA GLU A 561 -11.07 16.66 -16.25
C GLU A 561 -12.33 17.03 -15.43
N GLY A 562 -12.20 16.95 -14.10
CA GLY A 562 -13.17 17.47 -13.13
C GLY A 562 -14.38 16.59 -12.88
N TRP A 563 -14.22 15.27 -12.90
CA TRP A 563 -15.30 14.30 -12.67
C TRP A 563 -14.87 13.22 -11.67
N HIS A 564 -15.72 12.95 -10.68
CA HIS A 564 -15.58 11.77 -9.84
C HIS A 564 -16.08 10.50 -10.54
N MET A 565 -15.82 9.35 -9.89
CA MET A 565 -16.39 8.07 -10.27
C MET A 565 -17.94 8.11 -10.26
N PRO A 566 -18.62 7.32 -11.10
CA PRO A 566 -20.07 7.28 -11.13
C PRO A 566 -20.66 6.77 -9.81
N GLU A 567 -21.77 7.37 -9.40
CA GLU A 567 -22.58 7.00 -8.24
C GLU A 567 -24.02 6.82 -8.69
N GLY A 568 -24.55 5.59 -8.71
CA GLY A 568 -25.91 5.35 -9.20
C GLY A 568 -26.10 5.80 -10.66
N ASP A 569 -27.01 6.73 -10.89
CA ASP A 569 -27.41 7.23 -12.22
C ASP A 569 -26.66 8.50 -12.68
N GLY A 570 -25.61 8.91 -11.97
CA GLY A 570 -24.85 10.11 -12.32
C GLY A 570 -23.44 10.15 -11.74
N ARG A 571 -22.80 11.32 -11.79
CA ARG A 571 -21.51 11.58 -11.13
C ARG A 571 -21.40 13.03 -10.68
N TRP A 572 -20.66 13.22 -9.59
CA TRP A 572 -20.28 14.54 -9.11
C TRP A 572 -19.12 15.13 -9.93
N THR A 573 -19.14 16.45 -10.10
CA THR A 573 -17.96 17.20 -10.53
C THR A 573 -16.90 17.21 -9.43
N ASP A 574 -15.63 17.15 -9.82
CA ASP A 574 -14.47 17.21 -8.93
C ASP A 574 -13.81 18.59 -9.00
N GLY A 575 -14.05 19.41 -7.99
CA GLY A 575 -13.56 20.78 -7.87
C GLY A 575 -14.37 21.82 -8.65
N ASN A 576 -13.72 22.96 -8.92
CA ASN A 576 -14.38 24.16 -9.43
C ASN A 576 -14.53 24.18 -10.96
N LYS A 577 -14.08 23.13 -11.65
CA LYS A 577 -14.09 23.07 -13.12
C LYS A 577 -14.25 21.63 -13.58
N ALA A 578 -15.16 21.40 -14.53
CA ALA A 578 -15.33 20.11 -15.19
C ALA A 578 -15.42 20.26 -16.71
N LYS A 579 -14.88 19.31 -17.47
CA LYS A 579 -14.80 19.38 -18.94
C LYS A 579 -15.34 18.11 -19.59
N VAL A 580 -16.15 18.28 -20.63
CA VAL A 580 -16.52 17.22 -21.58
C VAL A 580 -16.03 17.64 -22.96
N SER A 581 -15.44 16.71 -23.71
CA SER A 581 -14.98 16.95 -25.07
C SER A 581 -15.41 15.83 -25.98
N MET A 582 -16.00 16.20 -27.12
CA MET A 582 -16.51 15.27 -28.11
C MET A 582 -16.32 15.81 -29.52
N THR A 583 -16.30 14.91 -30.49
CA THR A 583 -16.31 15.27 -31.92
C THR A 583 -17.61 14.75 -32.50
N LEU A 584 -18.39 15.62 -33.16
CA LEU A 584 -19.68 15.24 -33.73
C LEU A 584 -19.53 14.42 -35.01
N ASN A 585 -20.49 13.53 -35.27
CA ASN A 585 -20.60 12.87 -36.57
C ASN A 585 -20.96 13.82 -37.72
N SER A 586 -21.74 14.87 -37.45
CA SER A 586 -22.03 15.97 -38.38
C SER A 586 -22.04 17.30 -37.63
N SER A 587 -21.48 18.32 -38.28
CA SER A 587 -21.37 19.69 -37.77
C SER A 587 -22.12 20.73 -38.61
N ASP A 588 -23.04 20.31 -39.47
CA ASP A 588 -23.60 21.16 -40.52
C ASP A 588 -24.73 22.08 -40.05
N ALA A 589 -25.29 21.84 -38.87
CA ALA A 589 -26.43 22.59 -38.38
C ALA A 589 -26.05 24.01 -37.91
N GLU A 590 -26.90 24.99 -38.20
CA GLU A 590 -26.70 26.38 -37.78
C GLU A 590 -26.79 26.57 -36.27
N SER A 591 -27.58 25.75 -35.59
CA SER A 591 -27.81 25.83 -34.15
C SER A 591 -28.01 24.44 -33.55
N TYR A 592 -27.51 24.27 -32.33
CA TYR A 592 -27.66 23.07 -31.53
C TYR A 592 -28.34 23.38 -30.19
N LYS A 593 -28.92 22.35 -29.58
CA LYS A 593 -29.51 22.39 -28.24
C LYS A 593 -28.81 21.37 -27.36
N LEU A 594 -28.13 21.85 -26.33
CA LEU A 594 -27.54 21.03 -25.28
C LEU A 594 -28.52 20.91 -24.11
N GLN A 595 -29.09 19.73 -23.92
CA GLN A 595 -29.92 19.41 -22.76
C GLN A 595 -29.05 18.78 -21.67
N LEU A 596 -29.16 19.30 -20.45
CA LEU A 596 -28.43 18.83 -19.27
C LEU A 596 -29.40 18.50 -18.15
N LYS A 597 -29.25 17.32 -17.54
CA LYS A 597 -30.01 16.87 -16.37
C LYS A 597 -29.06 16.71 -15.18
N PHE A 598 -29.28 17.45 -14.10
CA PHE A 598 -28.34 17.50 -12.97
C PHE A 598 -28.98 17.95 -11.66
N LEU A 599 -28.27 17.80 -10.54
CA LEU A 599 -28.59 18.34 -9.22
C LEU A 599 -27.44 19.25 -8.75
N PRO A 600 -27.69 20.45 -8.20
CA PRO A 600 -26.64 21.25 -7.59
C PRO A 600 -26.37 20.81 -6.14
N PHE A 601 -25.12 20.97 -5.69
CA PHE A 601 -24.80 20.85 -4.27
C PHE A 601 -25.21 22.13 -3.55
N VAL A 602 -26.30 22.05 -2.79
CA VAL A 602 -26.83 23.15 -1.97
C VAL A 602 -27.13 22.57 -0.57
N ALA A 603 -26.62 23.22 0.46
CA ALA A 603 -26.76 22.80 1.87
C ALA A 603 -26.84 24.03 2.79
N THR A 604 -27.03 23.85 4.09
CA THR A 604 -26.84 24.94 5.07
C THR A 604 -25.48 24.73 5.75
N PRO A 605 -24.52 25.67 5.70
CA PRO A 605 -24.59 27.09 5.33
C PRO A 605 -24.17 27.42 3.88
N HIS A 606 -24.35 26.50 2.92
CA HIS A 606 -24.01 26.66 1.49
C HIS A 606 -25.24 26.82 0.58
N PRO A 607 -25.99 27.94 0.65
CA PRO A 607 -27.34 28.04 0.12
C PRO A 607 -27.43 28.19 -1.40
N THR A 608 -26.31 28.41 -2.09
CA THR A 608 -26.31 28.69 -3.54
C THR A 608 -25.15 28.02 -4.24
N GLN A 609 -25.41 27.47 -5.42
CA GLN A 609 -24.40 26.98 -6.35
C GLN A 609 -24.51 27.71 -7.69
N ARG A 610 -23.49 28.49 -8.04
CA ARG A 610 -23.38 29.08 -9.37
C ARG A 610 -22.78 28.08 -10.35
N VAL A 611 -23.36 28.05 -11.56
CA VAL A 611 -22.95 27.17 -12.65
C VAL A 611 -22.82 28.02 -13.91
N THR A 612 -21.61 28.05 -14.49
CA THR A 612 -21.35 28.70 -15.77
C THR A 612 -20.96 27.62 -16.79
N VAL A 613 -21.65 27.59 -17.93
CA VAL A 613 -21.37 26.63 -19.00
C VAL A 613 -20.79 27.37 -20.20
N LEU A 614 -19.59 26.96 -20.59
CA LEU A 614 -18.87 27.48 -21.75
C LEU A 614 -18.82 26.38 -22.81
N VAL A 615 -19.25 26.67 -24.03
CA VAL A 615 -19.08 25.77 -25.17
C VAL A 615 -18.06 26.36 -26.14
N ASN A 616 -17.00 25.59 -26.41
CA ASN A 616 -15.85 26.01 -27.21
C ASN A 616 -15.20 27.34 -26.77
N GLY A 617 -15.34 27.69 -25.49
CA GLY A 617 -14.81 28.92 -24.89
C GLY A 617 -15.82 30.09 -24.89
N HIS A 618 -16.97 29.95 -25.54
CA HIS A 618 -18.04 30.94 -25.53
C HIS A 618 -19.01 30.68 -24.38
N LEU A 619 -19.44 31.73 -23.69
CA LEU A 619 -20.44 31.64 -22.63
C LEU A 619 -21.79 31.24 -23.23
N SER A 620 -22.30 30.06 -22.86
CA SER A 620 -23.58 29.54 -23.36
C SER A 620 -24.69 29.55 -22.30
N ALA A 621 -24.34 29.43 -21.01
CA ALA A 621 -25.32 29.56 -19.93
C ALA A 621 -24.66 30.00 -18.61
N LYS A 622 -25.46 30.66 -17.76
CA LYS A 622 -25.09 31.02 -16.39
C LYS A 622 -26.32 30.89 -15.49
N TRP A 623 -26.18 30.16 -14.39
CA TRP A 623 -27.26 29.92 -13.42
C TRP A 623 -26.75 30.14 -12.00
N GLU A 624 -27.67 30.53 -11.12
CA GLU A 624 -27.50 30.55 -9.67
C GLU A 624 -28.62 29.70 -9.09
N LEU A 625 -28.26 28.59 -8.46
CA LEU A 625 -29.21 27.57 -8.02
C LEU A 625 -29.26 27.54 -6.50
N SER A 626 -30.46 27.66 -5.94
CA SER A 626 -30.71 27.70 -4.49
C SER A 626 -31.54 26.53 -3.97
N ASN A 627 -31.91 25.58 -4.84
CA ASN A 627 -32.62 24.36 -4.47
C ASN A 627 -31.80 23.11 -4.85
N ALA A 628 -31.79 22.10 -4.00
CA ALA A 628 -31.09 20.83 -4.26
C ALA A 628 -31.89 19.86 -5.16
N ASN A 629 -32.92 20.35 -5.86
CA ASN A 629 -33.78 19.54 -6.70
C ASN A 629 -33.16 19.27 -8.06
N GLU A 630 -33.58 18.17 -8.68
CA GLU A 630 -33.21 17.85 -10.06
C GLU A 630 -33.69 18.93 -11.02
N ALA A 631 -32.77 19.39 -11.87
CA ALA A 631 -33.00 20.41 -12.88
C ALA A 631 -32.70 19.85 -14.28
N ILE A 632 -33.57 20.17 -15.24
CA ILE A 632 -33.34 19.97 -16.67
C ILE A 632 -33.20 21.34 -17.30
N LYS A 633 -32.05 21.60 -17.92
CA LYS A 633 -31.76 22.88 -18.60
C LYS A 633 -31.42 22.62 -20.06
N ASN A 634 -31.96 23.46 -20.94
CA ASN A 634 -31.62 23.49 -22.36
C ASN A 634 -30.75 24.71 -22.62
N ILE A 635 -29.62 24.52 -23.29
CA ILE A 635 -28.62 25.54 -23.59
C ILE A 635 -28.53 25.65 -25.11
N HIS A 636 -28.61 26.87 -25.62
CA HIS A 636 -28.36 27.14 -27.03
C HIS A 636 -26.85 27.10 -27.31
N VAL A 637 -26.49 26.41 -28.38
CA VAL A 637 -25.10 26.29 -28.83
C VAL A 637 -25.04 26.71 -30.28
N ASP A 638 -24.26 27.76 -30.55
CA ASP A 638 -24.06 28.29 -31.89
C ASP A 638 -23.28 27.29 -32.75
N GLY A 639 -23.85 26.90 -33.90
CA GLY A 639 -23.22 25.98 -34.84
C GLY A 639 -21.94 26.53 -35.47
N ALA A 640 -21.77 27.86 -35.56
CA ALA A 640 -20.53 28.45 -36.06
C ALA A 640 -19.33 28.13 -35.14
N SER A 641 -19.56 28.09 -33.82
CA SER A 641 -18.53 27.72 -32.84
C SER A 641 -18.06 26.26 -32.97
N ILE A 642 -18.90 25.39 -33.53
CA ILE A 642 -18.60 23.97 -33.74
C ILE A 642 -17.96 23.74 -35.11
N ARG A 643 -18.49 24.37 -36.17
CA ARG A 643 -17.92 24.29 -37.53
C ARG A 643 -16.50 24.81 -37.61
N SER A 644 -16.22 25.94 -36.95
CA SER A 644 -14.87 26.53 -36.91
C SER A 644 -13.81 25.62 -36.26
N ARG A 645 -14.24 24.59 -35.53
CA ARG A 645 -13.38 23.59 -34.90
C ARG A 645 -13.56 22.19 -35.50
N ASN A 646 -14.02 22.10 -36.74
CA ASN A 646 -14.22 20.84 -37.47
C ASN A 646 -15.07 19.82 -36.68
N GLY A 647 -16.17 20.28 -36.07
CA GLY A 647 -17.06 19.41 -35.32
C GLY A 647 -16.61 19.08 -33.89
N LYS A 648 -15.47 19.61 -33.43
CA LYS A 648 -15.03 19.47 -32.03
C LYS A 648 -15.87 20.38 -31.12
N VAL A 649 -16.39 19.80 -30.05
CA VAL A 649 -17.20 20.46 -29.01
C VAL A 649 -16.53 20.25 -27.65
N SER A 650 -16.17 21.34 -26.98
CA SER A 650 -15.64 21.38 -25.63
C SER A 650 -16.62 22.09 -24.71
N ILE A 651 -17.25 21.36 -23.80
CA ILE A 651 -18.19 21.89 -22.81
C ILE A 651 -17.45 21.99 -21.48
N VAL A 652 -17.34 23.20 -20.94
CA VAL A 652 -16.69 23.47 -19.66
C VAL A 652 -17.70 24.00 -18.66
N PHE A 653 -17.79 23.33 -17.52
CA PHE A 653 -18.55 23.76 -16.35
C PHE A 653 -17.60 24.49 -15.41
N SER A 654 -17.90 25.75 -15.10
CA SER A 654 -17.21 26.54 -14.08
C SER A 654 -18.11 26.70 -12.87
N LEU A 655 -17.61 26.25 -11.72
CA LEU A 655 -18.33 26.01 -10.47
C LEU A 655 -17.61 26.75 -9.33
N PRO A 656 -17.69 28.09 -9.26
CA PRO A 656 -16.91 28.88 -8.31
C PRO A 656 -17.29 28.60 -6.85
N ASP A 657 -18.48 28.06 -6.61
CA ASP A 657 -19.00 27.75 -5.27
C ASP A 657 -18.86 26.25 -4.94
N ALA A 658 -18.10 25.46 -5.71
CA ALA A 658 -17.88 24.06 -5.34
C ALA A 658 -17.22 23.97 -3.95
N ALA A 659 -17.76 23.12 -3.10
CA ALA A 659 -17.35 22.99 -1.70
C ALA A 659 -17.42 21.52 -1.28
N SER A 660 -16.63 21.13 -0.28
CA SER A 660 -16.79 19.80 0.29
C SER A 660 -17.94 19.76 1.29
N PRO A 661 -18.79 18.74 1.28
CA PRO A 661 -19.83 18.56 2.29
C PRO A 661 -19.29 18.67 3.72
N ARG A 662 -18.07 18.17 3.97
CA ARG A 662 -17.38 18.33 5.26
C ARG A 662 -17.04 19.78 5.58
N SER A 663 -16.53 20.55 4.61
CA SER A 663 -16.18 21.97 4.84
C SER A 663 -17.40 22.82 5.23
N VAL A 664 -18.60 22.40 4.82
CA VAL A 664 -19.87 23.06 5.13
C VAL A 664 -20.66 22.32 6.22
N ALA A 665 -20.01 21.41 6.97
CA ALA A 665 -20.60 20.64 8.06
C ALA A 665 -21.88 19.87 7.70
N PHE A 666 -22.01 19.44 6.44
CA PHE A 666 -23.15 18.65 5.96
C PHE A 666 -22.99 17.15 6.26
N ASN A 667 -21.82 16.57 5.95
CA ASN A 667 -21.44 15.19 6.29
C ASN A 667 -19.90 15.02 6.21
N GLU A 668 -19.39 13.79 6.33
CA GLU A 668 -17.95 13.49 6.33
C GLU A 668 -17.28 13.47 4.94
N ASP A 669 -18.01 13.75 3.86
CA ASP A 669 -17.46 13.74 2.50
C ASP A 669 -16.50 14.92 2.28
N GLU A 670 -15.23 14.61 2.00
CA GLU A 670 -14.16 15.58 1.82
C GLU A 670 -14.06 16.12 0.39
N ARG A 671 -14.82 15.57 -0.56
CA ARG A 671 -14.72 15.92 -1.98
C ARG A 671 -15.32 17.29 -2.26
N ALA A 672 -14.58 18.16 -2.94
CA ALA A 672 -15.11 19.43 -3.40
C ALA A 672 -16.05 19.21 -4.59
N ILE A 673 -17.36 19.35 -4.38
CA ILE A 673 -18.39 19.04 -5.39
C ILE A 673 -19.21 20.29 -5.71
N GLY A 674 -19.77 20.34 -6.94
CA GLY A 674 -20.61 21.46 -7.39
C GLY A 674 -21.93 21.00 -7.99
N ILE A 675 -21.91 20.13 -9.00
CA ILE A 675 -23.13 19.55 -9.58
C ILE A 675 -23.00 18.04 -9.74
N PHE A 676 -24.11 17.33 -9.55
CA PHE A 676 -24.29 15.92 -9.86
C PHE A 676 -24.99 15.78 -11.21
N VAL A 677 -24.25 15.43 -12.24
CA VAL A 677 -24.80 15.31 -13.59
C VAL A 677 -25.30 13.89 -13.79
N LYS A 678 -26.53 13.75 -14.30
CA LYS A 678 -27.16 12.46 -14.62
C LYS A 678 -27.13 12.16 -16.11
N SER A 679 -27.46 13.15 -16.94
CA SER A 679 -27.39 12.97 -18.38
C SER A 679 -27.19 14.25 -19.16
N MET A 680 -26.71 14.08 -20.39
CA MET A 680 -26.49 15.15 -21.36
C MET A 680 -26.89 14.68 -22.75
N LYS A 681 -27.54 15.55 -23.53
CA LYS A 681 -27.91 15.28 -24.92
C LYS A 681 -27.68 16.52 -25.77
N LEU A 682 -26.96 16.39 -26.87
CA LEU A 682 -26.80 17.45 -27.87
C LEU A 682 -27.60 17.07 -29.12
N SER A 683 -28.56 17.92 -29.48
CA SER A 683 -29.41 17.74 -30.67
C SER A 683 -29.31 18.94 -31.59
N VAL A 684 -29.72 18.79 -32.84
CA VAL A 684 -30.00 19.95 -33.69
C VAL A 684 -31.15 20.76 -33.07
N ALA A 685 -31.04 22.09 -33.07
CA ALA A 685 -32.15 22.93 -32.64
C ALA A 685 -33.19 22.99 -33.77
N SER A 686 -34.45 22.63 -33.49
CA SER A 686 -35.54 22.87 -34.44
C SER A 686 -35.85 24.37 -34.52
N THR A 687 -36.26 24.83 -35.72
CA THR A 687 -36.49 26.25 -36.08
C THR A 687 -37.52 26.98 -35.20
N GLU A 688 -38.30 26.25 -34.39
CA GLU A 688 -39.30 26.83 -33.47
C GLU A 688 -38.70 27.44 -32.19
N LEU A 689 -37.48 27.07 -31.79
CA LEU A 689 -36.89 27.55 -30.53
C LEU A 689 -36.22 28.93 -30.60
N ALA A 690 -36.02 29.49 -31.80
CA ALA A 690 -35.44 30.83 -31.95
C ALA A 690 -36.33 31.93 -31.33
N SER A 691 -37.63 31.67 -31.10
CA SER A 691 -38.57 32.64 -30.53
C SER A 691 -38.70 32.60 -29.00
N GLN A 692 -38.31 31.51 -28.32
CA GLN A 692 -38.47 31.36 -26.87
C GLN A 692 -37.24 31.75 -26.05
N ILE A 693 -36.09 32.00 -26.69
CA ILE A 693 -34.81 32.27 -26.00
C ILE A 693 -34.56 33.77 -25.75
N ASN A 694 -35.39 34.67 -26.31
CA ASN A 694 -35.34 36.12 -26.07
C ASN A 694 -36.26 36.60 -24.92
N LYS A 695 -36.59 35.75 -23.93
CA LYS A 695 -37.32 36.16 -22.72
C LYS A 695 -36.64 35.69 -21.44
#